data_AF-A0A255YRT7-F1
#
_entry.id   AF-A0A255YRT7-F1
#
_cell.length_a   1.000
_cell.length_b   1.000
_cell.length_c   1.000
_cell.angle_alpha   90.00
_cell.angle_beta   90.00
_cell.angle_gamma   90.00
#
_symmetry.space_group_name_H-M   'P 1'
#
loop_
_entity.id
_entity.type
_entity.pdbx_description
1 polymer ?
#
loop_
_entity_poly.entity_id
_entity_poly.type
_entity_poly.pdbx_seq_one_letter_code
_entity_poly.pdbx_strand_id
1 'polypeptide(L)'
;MEMKKKLLLLLFMLTNTLNAQVTLNYTTQTVAFNQTHTVFTGSNYFAGTFDNGAAELGVFANGSGSGFIGNPGVATFRTFTTNTFGTQGISRPMQVGDEFVITAFVNNSTNFFDNGTAGISFNGNTTYSNYGALLVNQRARFQINTNGNWFPAASSAGSGFATPNQDVTFRLKLTSARTANLTISSANSATSFDMVLAGTLGATDNITSFAIWNQTSGNSNNMFWKNASIRSTGTVEIGGGNGSSTFDGIISNGTDANSTTIVSVNELIKQGTGTITLAAANTYTGNTRITGGTLRLSGSGRPGIGSNVFISAGATFDLNGVDTSVASVRETGFNNGGSVSLGSGNLTITGGWTGTIFQNSISGSGTITKQGSGTLSLYGTQGYTGSTTVSGDELSTAVAMASTVYNINGGTFTVGAANIIPDAASVNLSSGTFNVGFDETIGNLTLSGGTLSITAGRVLTINGNLTVTGSATLSLGAGAAIRYGTGGNLIYNLPGSLTTGAEWPATFGPNNVTVDNGTITLSADRAISGNLNINAGTLDIGANTLSRAVSGGTLTLANGAILRIGGTGTFPANFATHTLGASSTVEYYGSNQVVAALNSTDYGNLTISGTGTKSLSANTAARGNVAINASTLDIASNTLTNTGTGATFSIANGATLRIGGTGSFPAGYANYTLGATSTTEYYGGAQSVSTLGGSQYGNLILSGSGAKTLAGNVVTAGNATVTNVALTVVSGQNLTVGGNLVNSGGNVSFLNNANLLQGAATTTNNNSGNVVVFRNSSPLFRQDYTMWSSPVAAQNLFGFSPNTLPNRFYTYNTATDQYIQVPGLGTSSATTFTPGTGYLIRMPNGSFDGQGNPTGTFSTNAAEYQQGITTMTFNGRFSGLPNNGNITVSLSTAGNGYNFVGNPYPSPISLAVFRAANTNAIDGNVWIWRKTNNSPSSAYVTINSVGIYTSNGEPEQEDPLGIIRTGQGFIVKMKNSPGSLNALFTNGMRSTDTANQFFRMNAPETESHGIWLNLTGPGQRFSQMYTGYVAGATNEEDEGLDAPYINDADFVLAPVLNGKEFIIHARALPFTDTDVVPLQLRTAQSGTYEVAIGRVNGLFGEGQTVYLKDNAVGTVHNFADGAYTFTTGAGTFSNRFEIVFANNTLNRPTITAGTSLSVYRQGDTVVVSAPQEDITGIEVYDIRGRLVYSRERLMSTEVLLDGLVAKQQVLLLKITTVKGIYNRKLVH
;
A
#
# COMPACT_ATOMS: atom_id res chain seq x y z
N MET A 1 8.88 -22.26 -33.02
CA MET A 1 7.86 -21.72 -33.94
C MET A 1 8.45 -21.70 -35.35
N GLU A 2 8.63 -22.87 -35.99
CA GLU A 2 9.57 -22.97 -37.14
C GLU A 2 9.07 -23.85 -38.31
N MET A 3 8.06 -24.70 -38.09
CA MET A 3 7.47 -25.54 -39.15
C MET A 3 6.61 -24.78 -40.17
N LYS A 4 6.09 -23.58 -39.86
CA LYS A 4 5.23 -22.83 -40.79
C LYS A 4 5.98 -22.09 -41.92
N LYS A 5 7.31 -21.92 -41.84
CA LYS A 5 8.10 -21.27 -42.92
C LYS A 5 8.59 -22.23 -44.00
N LYS A 6 8.65 -23.55 -43.75
CA LYS A 6 9.01 -24.55 -44.79
C LYS A 6 7.83 -25.02 -45.65
N LEU A 7 6.59 -24.87 -45.18
CA LEU A 7 5.41 -25.34 -45.91
C LEU A 7 4.99 -24.40 -47.06
N LEU A 8 5.33 -23.10 -46.98
CA LEU A 8 4.97 -22.12 -48.02
C LEU A 8 5.94 -22.11 -49.21
N LEU A 9 7.18 -22.57 -49.01
CA LEU A 9 8.19 -22.68 -50.08
C LEU A 9 7.99 -23.93 -50.96
N LEU A 10 7.33 -24.96 -50.44
CA LEU A 10 7.04 -26.20 -51.18
C LEU A 10 5.82 -26.05 -52.12
N LEU A 11 4.96 -25.06 -51.88
CA LEU A 11 3.74 -24.83 -52.67
C LEU A 11 3.97 -24.00 -53.95
N PHE A 12 5.18 -23.47 -54.15
CA PHE A 12 5.54 -22.64 -55.33
C PHE A 12 6.46 -23.35 -56.35
N MET A 13 6.84 -24.61 -56.12
CA MET A 13 7.75 -25.37 -57.00
C MET A 13 7.08 -26.56 -57.74
N LEU A 14 5.75 -26.68 -57.66
CA LEU A 14 4.99 -27.82 -58.23
C LEU A 14 3.77 -27.38 -59.06
N THR A 15 4.00 -26.57 -60.11
CA THR A 15 3.23 -26.65 -61.37
C THR A 15 4.00 -25.95 -62.49
N ASN A 16 4.72 -26.71 -63.29
CA ASN A 16 5.07 -26.32 -64.65
C ASN A 16 4.96 -27.56 -65.56
N THR A 17 4.61 -27.33 -66.82
CA THR A 17 4.34 -28.35 -67.86
C THR A 17 3.09 -29.23 -67.65
N LEU A 18 1.98 -28.81 -68.27
CA LEU A 18 1.20 -29.72 -69.09
C LEU A 18 0.73 -28.97 -70.34
N ASN A 19 1.20 -29.40 -71.52
CA ASN A 19 0.66 -28.94 -72.79
C ASN A 19 -0.74 -29.53 -72.97
N ALA A 20 -1.76 -28.68 -72.97
CA ALA A 20 -3.12 -29.05 -73.38
C ALA A 20 -3.50 -28.28 -74.64
N GLN A 21 -3.20 -28.88 -75.78
CA GLN A 21 -3.66 -28.41 -77.09
C GLN A 21 -5.19 -28.59 -77.18
N VAL A 22 -5.95 -27.49 -77.05
CA VAL A 22 -7.38 -27.48 -77.35
C VAL A 22 -7.62 -26.65 -78.60
N THR A 23 -7.72 -27.37 -79.73
CA THR A 23 -8.22 -26.81 -80.98
C THR A 23 -9.72 -26.60 -80.87
N LEU A 24 -10.19 -25.36 -81.06
CA LEU A 24 -11.57 -25.08 -81.47
C LEU A 24 -11.50 -24.53 -82.91
N ASN A 25 -12.06 -25.29 -83.84
CA ASN A 25 -12.13 -24.96 -85.26
C ASN A 25 -13.54 -24.50 -85.66
N TYR A 26 -13.59 -23.76 -86.76
CA TYR A 26 -14.77 -23.29 -87.50
C TYR A 26 -15.50 -22.08 -86.87
N THR A 27 -16.02 -21.11 -87.64
CA THR A 27 -16.38 -21.20 -89.08
C THR A 27 -15.98 -19.94 -89.86
N THR A 28 -15.65 -20.10 -91.14
CA THR A 28 -15.59 -19.01 -92.10
C THR A 28 -16.99 -18.43 -92.36
N GLN A 29 -17.08 -17.09 -92.46
CA GLN A 29 -18.13 -16.48 -93.29
C GLN A 29 -17.60 -15.26 -94.03
N THR A 30 -17.26 -15.50 -95.30
CA THR A 30 -17.34 -14.49 -96.35
C THR A 30 -18.80 -14.05 -96.48
N VAL A 31 -19.06 -12.77 -96.76
CA VAL A 31 -20.00 -12.26 -97.79
C VAL A 31 -19.97 -10.73 -97.75
N ALA A 32 -19.92 -10.11 -98.93
CA ALA A 32 -19.93 -8.66 -99.09
C ALA A 32 -21.34 -8.08 -98.89
N PHE A 33 -21.42 -6.80 -98.53
CA PHE A 33 -22.58 -5.97 -98.85
C PHE A 33 -22.14 -4.68 -99.55
N ASN A 34 -22.19 -4.72 -100.89
CA ASN A 34 -22.36 -3.52 -101.69
C ASN A 34 -23.80 -3.02 -101.51
N GLN A 35 -24.01 -1.71 -101.31
CA GLN A 35 -24.74 -0.85 -102.26
C GLN A 35 -24.94 0.59 -101.77
N THR A 36 -24.39 1.51 -102.56
CA THR A 36 -25.02 2.70 -103.13
C THR A 36 -26.26 3.33 -102.46
N HIS A 37 -26.12 4.56 -101.95
CA HIS A 37 -26.92 5.72 -102.38
C HIS A 37 -26.25 7.02 -101.86
N THR A 38 -25.65 7.87 -102.69
CA THR A 38 -26.22 8.86 -103.62
C THR A 38 -26.05 10.27 -103.05
N VAL A 39 -25.20 11.06 -103.71
CA VAL A 39 -24.91 12.47 -103.41
C VAL A 39 -26.14 13.33 -103.66
N PHE A 40 -26.41 14.31 -102.79
CA PHE A 40 -26.93 15.60 -103.23
C PHE A 40 -26.20 16.76 -102.52
N THR A 41 -26.13 17.88 -103.24
CA THR A 41 -25.09 18.92 -103.12
C THR A 41 -25.47 20.09 -102.20
N GLY A 42 -24.47 20.69 -101.54
CA GLY A 42 -24.66 21.89 -100.72
C GLY A 42 -23.37 22.58 -100.27
N SER A 43 -22.58 23.11 -101.22
CA SER A 43 -21.49 24.10 -101.01
C SER A 43 -20.17 23.66 -100.37
N ASN A 44 -19.13 23.58 -101.21
CA ASN A 44 -17.69 23.76 -100.92
C ASN A 44 -16.99 22.83 -99.92
N TYR A 45 -16.61 21.64 -100.40
CA TYR A 45 -15.48 20.85 -99.84
C TYR A 45 -14.56 20.39 -100.98
N PHE A 46 -13.24 20.52 -100.79
CA PHE A 46 -12.25 20.06 -101.76
C PHE A 46 -12.00 18.56 -101.62
N ALA A 47 -12.33 17.81 -102.67
CA ALA A 47 -11.73 16.51 -102.93
C ALA A 47 -10.57 16.69 -103.92
N GLY A 48 -9.40 16.17 -103.58
CA GLY A 48 -8.23 16.13 -104.45
C GLY A 48 -7.53 14.79 -104.28
N THR A 49 -7.66 13.90 -105.27
CA THR A 49 -6.95 12.62 -105.29
C THR A 49 -5.48 12.89 -105.60
N PHE A 50 -4.58 12.56 -104.67
CA PHE A 50 -3.15 12.46 -104.96
C PHE A 50 -2.76 10.99 -105.03
N ASP A 51 -2.82 10.46 -106.24
CA ASP A 51 -2.14 9.23 -106.64
C ASP A 51 -1.06 9.62 -107.64
N ASN A 52 0.22 9.42 -107.29
CA ASN A 52 1.30 9.51 -108.26
C ASN A 52 2.49 8.65 -107.81
N GLY A 53 2.96 7.80 -108.72
CA GLY A 53 4.10 6.93 -108.49
C GLY A 53 5.42 7.51 -109.01
N ALA A 54 6.51 7.05 -108.38
CA ALA A 54 7.90 7.04 -108.86
C ALA A 54 8.62 8.38 -109.13
N ALA A 55 9.92 8.35 -108.78
CA ALA A 55 10.98 9.29 -109.15
C ALA A 55 10.88 10.75 -108.64
N GLU A 56 11.97 11.49 -108.37
CA GLU A 56 13.39 11.20 -108.08
C GLU A 56 14.03 12.56 -107.67
N LEU A 57 15.35 12.58 -107.47
CA LEU A 57 16.29 13.70 -107.73
C LEU A 57 16.74 14.58 -106.57
N GLY A 58 18.06 14.77 -106.51
CA GLY A 58 18.59 16.14 -106.51
C GLY A 58 19.57 16.51 -105.40
N VAL A 59 20.70 15.81 -105.27
CA VAL A 59 21.82 16.29 -104.44
C VAL A 59 22.36 17.62 -104.98
N PHE A 60 22.44 18.66 -104.14
CA PHE A 60 23.47 19.69 -104.26
C PHE A 60 23.77 20.37 -102.91
N ALA A 61 25.03 20.27 -102.46
CA ALA A 61 25.73 21.33 -101.75
C ALA A 61 27.25 21.07 -101.77
N ASN A 62 27.99 21.87 -102.54
CA ASN A 62 29.40 22.13 -102.28
C ASN A 62 29.72 23.57 -102.72
N GLY A 63 30.57 24.28 -101.96
CA GLY A 63 31.24 25.49 -102.45
C GLY A 63 30.84 26.85 -101.84
N SER A 64 31.49 27.19 -100.73
CA SER A 64 31.97 28.55 -100.37
C SER A 64 30.97 29.67 -100.00
N GLY A 65 31.32 30.49 -98.99
CA GLY A 65 30.57 31.71 -98.63
C GLY A 65 30.83 32.32 -97.24
N SER A 66 32.08 32.30 -96.77
CA SER A 66 32.63 32.98 -95.57
C SER A 66 31.70 33.75 -94.61
N GLY A 67 31.69 33.33 -93.34
CA GLY A 67 31.60 34.24 -92.20
C GLY A 67 30.33 34.15 -91.35
N PHE A 68 30.39 33.38 -90.26
CA PHE A 68 30.27 33.93 -88.89
C PHE A 68 30.89 32.94 -87.88
N ILE A 69 31.70 33.47 -86.97
CA ILE A 69 32.42 32.70 -85.95
C ILE A 69 31.53 32.59 -84.71
N GLY A 70 31.35 31.38 -84.15
CA GLY A 70 30.58 31.21 -82.92
C GLY A 70 30.05 29.81 -82.66
N ASN A 71 30.94 28.82 -82.47
CA ASN A 71 30.54 27.57 -81.81
C ASN A 71 30.33 27.89 -80.31
N PRO A 72 29.22 27.45 -79.69
CA PRO A 72 29.40 26.27 -78.85
C PRO A 72 28.24 25.26 -78.89
N GLY A 73 28.61 23.98 -78.90
CA GLY A 73 27.97 23.00 -78.01
C GLY A 73 26.76 22.24 -78.57
N VAL A 74 26.91 21.57 -79.71
CA VAL A 74 25.95 20.52 -80.11
C VAL A 74 26.06 19.35 -79.12
N ALA A 75 25.15 19.32 -78.14
CA ALA A 75 24.90 18.13 -77.34
C ALA A 75 24.30 17.05 -78.24
N THR A 76 25.11 16.05 -78.58
CA THR A 76 24.64 14.86 -79.31
C THR A 76 23.69 14.06 -78.41
N PHE A 77 22.42 13.98 -78.80
CA PHE A 77 21.52 12.99 -78.21
C PHE A 77 21.95 11.59 -78.67
N ARG A 78 22.80 10.95 -77.86
CA ARG A 78 23.05 9.51 -77.99
C ARG A 78 21.75 8.77 -77.77
N THR A 79 21.38 7.93 -78.74
CA THR A 79 20.43 6.85 -78.49
C THR A 79 21.03 5.95 -77.41
N PHE A 80 20.44 5.93 -76.22
CA PHE A 80 20.86 4.99 -75.17
C PHE A 80 20.34 3.60 -75.51
N THR A 81 21.15 2.81 -76.20
CA THR A 81 21.00 1.35 -76.17
C THR A 81 21.22 0.90 -74.73
N THR A 82 20.26 0.17 -74.16
CA THR A 82 20.38 -0.34 -72.79
C THR A 82 21.53 -1.34 -72.71
N ASN A 83 22.64 -0.98 -72.05
CA ASN A 83 23.59 -1.96 -71.56
C ASN A 83 23.24 -2.36 -70.12
N THR A 84 23.51 -3.63 -69.80
CA THR A 84 23.52 -4.27 -68.47
C THR A 84 23.35 -3.35 -67.27
N PHE A 85 22.11 -3.14 -66.82
CA PHE A 85 21.50 -3.77 -65.63
C PHE A 85 19.96 -3.59 -65.73
N GLY A 86 19.18 -4.62 -65.35
CA GLY A 86 17.76 -4.76 -65.75
C GLY A 86 16.79 -3.70 -65.20
N THR A 87 15.52 -3.62 -65.62
CA THR A 87 14.72 -4.52 -66.49
C THR A 87 14.06 -3.78 -67.67
N GLN A 88 13.81 -4.52 -68.75
CA GLN A 88 13.39 -4.01 -70.06
C GLN A 88 11.92 -3.60 -70.12
N GLY A 89 11.65 -2.34 -70.45
CA GLY A 89 10.43 -1.93 -71.16
C GLY A 89 10.81 -1.66 -72.62
N ILE A 90 10.54 -2.60 -73.53
CA ILE A 90 10.66 -2.34 -74.97
C ILE A 90 9.76 -1.15 -75.29
N SER A 91 10.23 -0.19 -76.11
CA SER A 91 9.40 0.94 -76.53
C SER A 91 8.20 0.43 -77.32
N ARG A 92 7.06 0.20 -76.65
CA ARG A 92 5.83 -0.23 -77.32
C ARG A 92 5.29 0.95 -78.13
N PRO A 93 4.88 0.74 -79.38
CA PRO A 93 4.15 1.76 -80.12
C PRO A 93 2.84 2.10 -79.40
N MET A 94 2.40 3.34 -79.58
CA MET A 94 1.13 3.82 -79.04
C MET A 94 -0.04 3.00 -79.60
N GLN A 95 -1.07 2.78 -78.79
CA GLN A 95 -2.16 1.87 -79.12
C GLN A 95 -3.40 2.60 -79.63
N VAL A 96 -4.27 1.87 -80.33
CA VAL A 96 -5.56 2.38 -80.80
C VAL A 96 -6.41 2.78 -79.60
N GLY A 97 -6.83 4.06 -79.56
CA GLY A 97 -7.58 4.64 -78.45
C GLY A 97 -6.78 5.56 -77.53
N ASP A 98 -5.45 5.60 -77.64
CA ASP A 98 -4.63 6.63 -76.98
C ASP A 98 -5.03 8.03 -77.47
N GLU A 99 -5.05 9.01 -76.56
CA GLU A 99 -5.64 10.33 -76.77
C GLU A 99 -4.80 11.42 -76.09
N PHE A 100 -4.56 12.50 -76.83
CA PHE A 100 -3.86 13.69 -76.38
C PHE A 100 -4.79 14.89 -76.54
N VAL A 101 -5.18 15.51 -75.42
CA VAL A 101 -6.00 16.72 -75.39
C VAL A 101 -5.19 17.84 -74.77
N ILE A 102 -5.12 18.98 -75.44
CA ILE A 102 -4.60 20.23 -74.87
C ILE A 102 -5.63 21.32 -75.13
N THR A 103 -6.04 22.05 -74.08
CA THR A 103 -6.63 23.38 -74.27
C THR A 103 -5.53 24.42 -74.05
N ALA A 104 -5.32 25.29 -75.04
CA ALA A 104 -4.38 26.39 -74.94
C ALA A 104 -5.15 27.69 -74.70
N PHE A 105 -4.83 28.40 -73.61
CA PHE A 105 -5.34 29.74 -73.33
C PHE A 105 -4.39 30.79 -73.93
N VAL A 106 -4.91 31.64 -74.82
CA VAL A 106 -4.15 32.76 -75.40
C VAL A 106 -4.23 33.96 -74.47
N ASN A 107 -3.11 34.32 -73.82
CA ASN A 107 -3.04 35.46 -72.91
C ASN A 107 -3.02 36.81 -73.67
N ASN A 108 -3.50 37.85 -73.00
CA ASN A 108 -3.91 39.16 -73.51
C ASN A 108 -2.74 40.11 -73.89
N SER A 109 -1.67 39.61 -74.52
CA SER A 109 -0.71 40.46 -75.23
C SER A 109 -0.95 40.38 -76.73
N THR A 110 -0.89 41.51 -77.41
CA THR A 110 -1.23 41.67 -78.84
C THR A 110 -0.31 40.91 -79.80
N ASN A 111 0.76 40.28 -79.30
CA ASN A 111 1.90 39.85 -80.11
C ASN A 111 2.06 38.33 -80.18
N PHE A 112 1.05 37.53 -79.82
CA PHE A 112 1.17 36.05 -79.86
C PHE A 112 1.15 35.47 -81.29
N PHE A 113 0.74 36.25 -82.30
CA PHE A 113 0.59 35.81 -83.69
C PHE A 113 1.37 36.63 -84.73
N ASP A 114 2.23 37.57 -84.31
CA ASP A 114 3.19 38.22 -85.22
C ASP A 114 4.30 37.21 -85.57
N ASN A 115 4.06 36.43 -86.64
CA ASN A 115 4.88 35.32 -87.17
C ASN A 115 4.94 34.01 -86.35
N GLY A 116 4.08 33.84 -85.34
CA GLY A 116 3.93 32.57 -84.61
C GLY A 116 2.85 31.65 -85.21
N THR A 117 3.22 30.44 -85.64
CA THR A 117 2.25 29.38 -86.00
C THR A 117 2.29 28.23 -85.00
N ALA A 118 1.11 27.86 -84.47
CA ALA A 118 0.93 26.64 -83.68
C ALA A 118 0.54 25.49 -84.62
N GLY A 119 1.22 24.35 -84.53
CA GLY A 119 0.98 23.22 -85.43
C GLY A 119 1.38 21.86 -84.87
N ILE A 120 0.95 20.81 -85.56
CA ILE A 120 1.31 19.42 -85.24
C ILE A 120 2.24 18.91 -86.34
N SER A 121 3.44 18.48 -85.94
CA SER A 121 4.50 18.00 -86.82
C SER A 121 4.79 16.53 -86.52
N PHE A 122 4.89 15.70 -87.57
CA PHE A 122 5.35 14.32 -87.46
C PHE A 122 6.76 14.27 -88.06
N ASN A 123 7.74 13.78 -87.29
CA ASN A 123 9.14 13.90 -87.69
C ASN A 123 9.89 12.57 -87.53
N GLY A 124 10.40 12.07 -88.66
CA GLY A 124 11.40 11.00 -88.74
C GLY A 124 12.77 11.60 -89.09
N ASN A 125 13.79 11.24 -88.32
CA ASN A 125 15.13 11.85 -88.45
C ASN A 125 15.97 11.17 -89.54
N THR A 126 16.49 11.96 -90.50
CA THR A 126 17.51 11.51 -91.45
C THR A 126 18.80 12.33 -91.33
N THR A 127 19.86 11.71 -90.80
CA THR A 127 21.26 12.05 -91.12
C THR A 127 22.09 10.78 -90.98
N TYR A 128 22.87 10.43 -92.01
CA TYR A 128 23.58 9.16 -92.15
C TYR A 128 25.09 9.39 -92.24
N SER A 129 25.89 8.59 -91.51
CA SER A 129 27.28 8.29 -91.88
C SER A 129 27.81 7.02 -91.18
N ASN A 130 27.84 5.91 -91.93
CA ASN A 130 28.68 4.73 -91.77
C ASN A 130 29.04 4.23 -90.34
N TYR A 131 28.14 3.47 -89.71
CA TYR A 131 28.41 2.11 -89.17
C TYR A 131 27.07 1.40 -88.96
N GLY A 132 26.97 0.11 -89.30
CA GLY A 132 25.67 -0.54 -89.52
C GLY A 132 24.98 -1.11 -88.27
N ALA A 133 23.76 -0.64 -87.98
CA ALA A 133 22.66 -1.39 -87.35
C ALA A 133 21.32 -0.63 -87.55
N LEU A 134 20.20 -1.35 -87.52
CA LEU A 134 18.86 -0.87 -87.92
C LEU A 134 18.25 0.21 -87.00
N LEU A 135 17.47 1.13 -87.59
CA LEU A 135 16.69 2.17 -86.90
C LEU A 135 15.19 2.07 -87.25
N VAL A 136 14.32 2.13 -86.25
CA VAL A 136 12.86 2.29 -86.36
C VAL A 136 12.40 3.20 -85.22
N ASN A 137 11.55 4.21 -85.49
CA ASN A 137 10.65 4.96 -84.59
C ASN A 137 10.34 6.37 -85.18
N GLN A 138 9.06 6.74 -85.30
CA GLN A 138 8.64 8.11 -85.64
C GLN A 138 7.83 8.78 -84.52
N ARG A 139 8.03 10.09 -84.31
CA ARG A 139 7.43 10.86 -83.21
C ARG A 139 6.35 11.83 -83.69
N ALA A 140 5.22 11.84 -83.01
CA ALA A 140 4.19 12.88 -83.17
C ALA A 140 4.49 14.03 -82.21
N ARG A 141 4.68 15.26 -82.73
CA ARG A 141 5.06 16.44 -81.96
C ARG A 141 4.00 17.52 -82.08
N PHE A 142 3.49 17.99 -80.95
CA PHE A 142 2.80 19.29 -80.89
C PHE A 142 3.89 20.36 -80.70
N GLN A 143 4.05 21.25 -81.67
CA GLN A 143 5.09 22.28 -81.67
C GLN A 143 4.51 23.66 -81.87
N ILE A 144 4.88 24.58 -80.99
CA ILE A 144 4.62 26.01 -81.16
C ILE A 144 5.97 26.69 -81.42
N ASN A 145 6.04 27.42 -82.53
CA ASN A 145 7.24 28.10 -83.01
C ASN A 145 6.90 29.58 -83.25
N THR A 146 7.66 30.48 -82.63
CA THR A 146 7.48 31.94 -82.75
C THR A 146 8.18 32.52 -83.99
N ASN A 147 8.98 31.73 -84.71
CA ASN A 147 9.94 32.23 -85.70
C ASN A 147 9.54 31.94 -87.16
N GLY A 148 8.25 31.71 -87.45
CA GLY A 148 7.65 31.66 -88.79
C GLY A 148 8.05 30.54 -89.76
N ASN A 149 9.25 29.96 -89.62
CA ASN A 149 9.83 29.05 -90.59
C ASN A 149 9.48 27.58 -90.32
N TRP A 150 8.36 27.13 -90.88
CA TRP A 150 8.26 25.78 -91.41
C TRP A 150 8.82 25.80 -92.84
N PHE A 151 9.89 25.05 -93.12
CA PHE A 151 10.44 24.95 -94.47
C PHE A 151 9.91 23.72 -95.21
N PRO A 152 9.58 23.81 -96.53
CA PRO A 152 9.47 25.02 -97.34
C PRO A 152 8.05 25.62 -97.32
N ALA A 153 7.97 26.94 -97.43
CA ALA A 153 6.71 27.68 -97.44
C ALA A 153 5.94 27.56 -98.77
N ALA A 154 4.62 27.57 -98.69
CA ALA A 154 3.74 27.98 -99.77
C ALA A 154 2.66 28.91 -99.21
N SER A 155 2.51 30.09 -99.82
CA SER A 155 1.66 31.17 -99.34
C SER A 155 0.16 30.92 -99.62
N SER A 156 -0.66 31.05 -98.59
CA SER A 156 -2.01 31.65 -98.71
C SER A 156 -2.57 31.98 -97.33
N ALA A 157 -3.34 33.07 -97.23
CA ALA A 157 -3.97 33.47 -95.98
C ALA A 157 -5.08 32.47 -95.61
N GLY A 158 -4.95 31.83 -94.44
CA GLY A 158 -5.92 30.88 -93.91
C GLY A 158 -6.11 31.09 -92.41
N SER A 159 -7.24 31.69 -92.04
CA SER A 159 -7.83 31.84 -90.69
C SER A 159 -6.93 31.52 -89.49
N GLY A 160 -6.55 32.55 -88.72
CA GLY A 160 -6.07 32.35 -87.36
C GLY A 160 -7.11 31.59 -86.54
N PHE A 161 -6.74 30.43 -85.99
CA PHE A 161 -7.65 29.51 -85.30
C PHE A 161 -8.10 29.97 -83.90
N ALA A 162 -7.72 31.18 -83.48
CA ALA A 162 -8.17 31.82 -82.26
C ALA A 162 -8.36 33.33 -82.49
N THR A 163 -9.51 33.88 -82.09
CA THR A 163 -9.57 35.29 -81.68
C THR A 163 -8.83 35.45 -80.35
N PRO A 164 -8.26 36.63 -80.04
CA PRO A 164 -7.71 36.90 -78.72
C PRO A 164 -8.70 36.52 -77.59
N ASN A 165 -8.17 35.95 -76.51
CA ASN A 165 -8.93 35.55 -75.31
C ASN A 165 -9.97 34.40 -75.49
N GLN A 166 -9.83 33.51 -76.48
CA GLN A 166 -10.59 32.24 -76.53
C GLN A 166 -9.71 31.01 -76.29
N ASP A 167 -10.24 30.06 -75.50
CA ASP A 167 -9.67 28.73 -75.29
C ASP A 167 -9.82 27.89 -76.58
N VAL A 168 -8.74 27.30 -77.08
CA VAL A 168 -8.76 26.36 -78.22
C VAL A 168 -8.26 24.99 -77.77
N THR A 169 -9.10 23.97 -77.99
CA THR A 169 -8.81 22.57 -77.66
C THR A 169 -8.32 21.82 -78.89
N PHE A 170 -7.13 21.23 -78.80
CA PHE A 170 -6.59 20.26 -79.76
C PHE A 170 -6.73 18.86 -79.15
N ARG A 171 -7.42 17.96 -79.84
CA ARG A 171 -7.62 16.56 -79.46
C ARG A 171 -7.09 15.66 -80.57
N LEU A 172 -5.98 14.97 -80.32
CA LEU A 172 -5.40 14.00 -81.23
C LEU A 172 -5.62 12.59 -80.66
N LYS A 173 -6.41 11.75 -81.34
CA LYS A 173 -6.75 10.39 -80.90
C LYS A 173 -6.31 9.37 -81.94
N LEU A 174 -5.61 8.32 -81.52
CA LEU A 174 -5.20 7.23 -82.42
C LEU A 174 -6.41 6.34 -82.76
N THR A 175 -6.74 6.25 -84.05
CA THR A 175 -7.86 5.47 -84.60
C THR A 175 -7.40 4.14 -85.22
N SER A 176 -6.12 4.02 -85.57
CA SER A 176 -5.45 2.75 -85.85
C SER A 176 -3.94 2.88 -85.55
N ALA A 177 -3.17 1.81 -85.73
CA ALA A 177 -1.71 1.84 -85.65
C ALA A 177 -1.03 2.87 -86.59
N ARG A 178 -1.73 3.28 -87.66
CA ARG A 178 -1.23 4.20 -88.71
C ARG A 178 -2.14 5.42 -88.94
N THR A 179 -3.23 5.56 -88.19
CA THR A 179 -4.20 6.66 -88.37
C THR A 179 -4.56 7.33 -87.06
N ALA A 180 -4.75 8.65 -87.12
CA ALA A 180 -5.17 9.46 -85.98
C ALA A 180 -6.28 10.43 -86.42
N ASN A 181 -7.26 10.69 -85.55
CA ASN A 181 -8.19 11.79 -85.73
C ASN A 181 -7.68 12.99 -84.94
N LEU A 182 -7.46 14.12 -85.62
CA LEU A 182 -7.20 15.41 -85.02
C LEU A 182 -8.49 16.24 -85.03
N THR A 183 -9.09 16.46 -83.86
CA THR A 183 -10.18 17.42 -83.68
C THR A 183 -9.63 18.71 -83.07
N ILE A 184 -9.90 19.85 -83.72
CA ILE A 184 -9.62 21.19 -83.22
C ILE A 184 -10.96 21.85 -82.91
N SER A 185 -11.17 22.30 -81.67
CA SER A 185 -12.44 22.90 -81.25
C SER A 185 -12.25 24.13 -80.38
N SER A 186 -12.96 25.20 -80.70
CA SER A 186 -13.22 26.35 -79.83
C SER A 186 -14.59 26.22 -79.18
N ALA A 187 -15.01 27.21 -78.38
CA ALA A 187 -16.32 27.22 -77.72
C ALA A 187 -17.52 27.11 -78.68
N ASN A 188 -17.36 27.47 -79.97
CA ASN A 188 -18.46 27.59 -80.93
C ASN A 188 -18.31 26.75 -82.22
N SER A 189 -17.15 26.13 -82.45
CA SER A 189 -16.86 25.34 -83.66
C SER A 189 -15.92 24.18 -83.37
N ALA A 190 -16.10 23.04 -84.05
CA ALA A 190 -15.18 21.92 -84.03
C ALA A 190 -14.93 21.41 -85.47
N THR A 191 -13.67 21.17 -85.82
CA THR A 191 -13.25 20.56 -87.09
C THR A 191 -12.40 19.33 -86.82
N SER A 192 -12.71 18.22 -87.51
CA SER A 192 -12.00 16.94 -87.35
C SER A 192 -11.32 16.54 -88.64
N PHE A 193 -10.08 16.08 -88.54
CA PHE A 193 -9.24 15.64 -89.65
C PHE A 193 -8.78 14.20 -89.38
N ASP A 194 -9.10 13.27 -90.28
CA ASP A 194 -8.51 11.94 -90.26
C ASP A 194 -7.13 11.98 -90.95
N MET A 195 -6.12 11.55 -90.22
CA MET A 195 -4.71 11.61 -90.58
C MET A 195 -4.19 10.18 -90.81
N VAL A 196 -3.42 9.95 -91.86
CA VAL A 196 -2.87 8.63 -92.23
C VAL A 196 -1.35 8.74 -92.42
N LEU A 197 -0.57 7.87 -91.79
CA LEU A 197 0.89 7.82 -91.99
C LEU A 197 1.25 6.94 -93.20
N ALA A 198 1.56 7.60 -94.31
CA ALA A 198 2.17 6.97 -95.48
C ALA A 198 3.69 6.76 -95.26
N GLY A 199 4.15 5.52 -95.47
CA GLY A 199 5.55 5.11 -95.35
C GLY A 199 5.78 3.83 -96.15
N THR A 200 6.88 3.77 -96.90
CA THR A 200 7.05 2.90 -98.09
C THR A 200 7.78 1.58 -97.82
N LEU A 201 8.28 1.30 -96.62
CA LEU A 201 9.11 0.12 -96.34
C LEU A 201 8.77 -0.59 -95.02
N GLY A 202 8.24 -1.82 -95.11
CA GLY A 202 8.17 -2.76 -93.99
C GLY A 202 6.94 -2.62 -93.07
N ALA A 203 6.46 -3.75 -92.56
CA ALA A 203 5.22 -3.85 -91.77
C ALA A 203 5.36 -3.44 -90.29
N THR A 204 6.23 -2.47 -89.98
CA THR A 204 6.69 -2.17 -88.59
C THR A 204 6.55 -0.71 -88.15
N ASP A 205 6.20 0.21 -89.04
CA ASP A 205 6.12 1.64 -88.73
C ASP A 205 4.84 2.02 -87.96
N ASN A 206 5.02 2.56 -86.76
CA ASN A 206 3.95 2.98 -85.84
C ASN A 206 4.30 4.33 -85.17
N ILE A 207 3.31 5.08 -84.68
CA ILE A 207 3.55 6.23 -83.79
C ILE A 207 4.01 5.72 -82.43
N THR A 208 5.15 6.21 -81.91
CA THR A 208 5.73 5.67 -80.66
C THR A 208 5.76 6.64 -79.48
N SER A 209 5.57 7.94 -79.70
CA SER A 209 5.44 8.93 -78.62
C SER A 209 4.66 10.18 -79.03
N PHE A 210 4.04 10.82 -78.04
CA PHE A 210 3.62 12.21 -78.09
C PHE A 210 4.69 13.09 -77.43
N ALA A 211 5.08 14.17 -78.10
CA ALA A 211 6.00 15.17 -77.56
C ALA A 211 5.37 16.58 -77.58
N ILE A 212 5.54 17.33 -76.48
CA ILE A 212 5.24 18.77 -76.42
C ILE A 212 6.56 19.54 -76.53
N TRP A 213 6.73 20.30 -77.61
CA TRP A 213 7.91 21.13 -77.84
C TRP A 213 7.55 22.62 -77.92
N ASN A 214 8.10 23.40 -77.00
CA ASN A 214 8.11 24.87 -77.07
C ASN A 214 9.54 25.33 -77.45
N GLN A 215 9.70 26.01 -78.60
CA GLN A 215 11.00 26.48 -79.09
C GLN A 215 11.03 28.02 -79.15
N THR A 216 11.48 28.66 -78.07
CA THR A 216 11.60 30.12 -77.95
C THR A 216 13.06 30.56 -77.88
N SER A 217 13.48 31.42 -78.81
CA SER A 217 14.79 32.09 -78.79
C SER A 217 14.77 33.32 -77.85
N GLY A 218 14.77 33.06 -76.54
CA GLY A 218 14.87 34.09 -75.49
C GLY A 218 13.51 34.65 -75.01
N ASN A 219 13.48 35.05 -73.73
CA ASN A 219 12.40 35.74 -73.00
C ASN A 219 11.02 35.05 -72.88
N SER A 220 10.84 34.38 -71.73
CA SER A 220 9.78 34.67 -70.74
C SER A 220 8.28 34.63 -71.12
N ASN A 221 7.87 33.94 -72.19
CA ASN A 221 6.45 33.70 -72.45
C ASN A 221 5.97 32.38 -71.82
N ASN A 222 5.43 32.46 -70.60
CA ASN A 222 4.75 31.36 -69.93
C ASN A 222 3.52 30.91 -70.73
N MET A 223 3.65 29.80 -71.46
CA MET A 223 2.48 29.07 -71.96
C MET A 223 1.81 28.35 -70.79
N PHE A 224 0.57 28.75 -70.49
CA PHE A 224 -0.32 28.03 -69.60
C PHE A 224 -1.13 27.04 -70.44
N TRP A 225 -0.73 25.78 -70.40
CA TRP A 225 -1.59 24.68 -70.81
C TRP A 225 -2.70 24.57 -69.77
N LYS A 226 -3.96 24.60 -70.20
CA LYS A 226 -5.14 24.53 -69.34
C LYS A 226 -5.93 23.27 -69.65
N ASN A 227 -6.39 22.54 -68.63
CA ASN A 227 -7.19 21.32 -68.80
C ASN A 227 -6.56 20.30 -69.79
N ALA A 228 -5.24 20.24 -69.87
CA ALA A 228 -4.59 19.25 -70.73
C ALA A 228 -4.83 17.83 -70.18
N SER A 229 -5.03 16.85 -71.04
CA SER A 229 -5.06 15.45 -70.64
C SER A 229 -4.30 14.60 -71.64
N ILE A 230 -3.33 13.83 -71.13
CA ILE A 230 -2.56 12.90 -71.95
C ILE A 230 -2.90 11.50 -71.47
N ARG A 231 -3.43 10.69 -72.37
CA ARG A 231 -3.78 9.29 -72.14
C ARG A 231 -3.00 8.44 -73.14
N SER A 232 -2.03 7.68 -72.64
CA SER A 232 -1.00 7.03 -73.47
C SER A 232 -0.65 5.63 -72.95
N THR A 233 -0.38 4.69 -73.86
CA THR A 233 0.37 3.45 -73.55
C THR A 233 1.86 3.57 -73.90
N GLY A 234 2.26 4.60 -74.65
CA GLY A 234 3.64 4.82 -75.12
C GLY A 234 4.44 5.77 -74.23
N THR A 235 5.55 6.31 -74.77
CA THR A 235 6.36 7.33 -74.09
C THR A 235 5.77 8.73 -74.30
N VAL A 236 5.81 9.57 -73.28
CA VAL A 236 5.41 11.00 -73.32
C VAL A 236 6.66 11.86 -73.13
N GLU A 237 6.92 12.81 -74.03
CA GLU A 237 8.08 13.72 -73.93
C GLU A 237 7.63 15.17 -73.67
N ILE A 238 8.24 15.84 -72.68
CA ILE A 238 7.91 17.21 -72.28
C ILE A 238 9.15 18.08 -72.14
N GLY A 239 9.00 19.38 -72.43
CA GLY A 239 9.97 20.40 -72.03
C GLY A 239 11.23 20.53 -72.89
N GLY A 240 11.26 20.02 -74.13
CA GLY A 240 12.45 20.03 -75.02
C GLY A 240 13.02 21.40 -75.43
N GLY A 241 12.60 22.50 -74.80
CA GLY A 241 13.18 23.84 -74.95
C GLY A 241 13.92 24.33 -73.70
N ASN A 242 14.48 25.54 -73.79
CA ASN A 242 15.26 26.14 -72.70
C ASN A 242 14.41 27.05 -71.77
N GLY A 243 13.12 27.25 -72.09
CA GLY A 243 12.20 28.10 -71.34
C GLY A 243 11.42 27.36 -70.24
N SER A 244 10.81 28.11 -69.33
CA SER A 244 9.94 27.57 -68.27
C SER A 244 8.47 27.54 -68.67
N SER A 245 7.70 26.53 -68.24
CA SER A 245 6.24 26.50 -68.40
C SER A 245 5.55 25.58 -67.38
N THR A 246 4.22 25.70 -67.27
CA THR A 246 3.39 24.94 -66.33
C THR A 246 2.39 24.08 -67.08
N PHE A 247 2.33 22.80 -66.73
CA PHE A 247 1.34 21.83 -67.20
C PHE A 247 0.35 21.57 -66.06
N ASP A 248 -0.86 22.11 -66.18
CA ASP A 248 -1.94 21.91 -65.20
C ASP A 248 -2.79 20.65 -65.46
N GLY A 249 -2.41 19.89 -66.48
CA GLY A 249 -3.14 18.72 -66.96
C GLY A 249 -2.83 17.42 -66.24
N ILE A 250 -3.58 16.38 -66.58
CA ILE A 250 -3.37 15.01 -66.06
C ILE A 250 -2.78 14.11 -67.16
N ILE A 251 -1.61 13.55 -66.88
CA ILE A 251 -1.03 12.42 -67.63
C ILE A 251 -1.52 11.12 -66.97
N SER A 252 -2.02 10.19 -67.79
CA SER A 252 -2.75 9.00 -67.37
C SER A 252 -2.49 7.79 -68.28
N ASN A 253 -2.76 6.60 -67.77
CA ASN A 253 -2.61 5.33 -68.50
C ASN A 253 -3.63 5.17 -69.64
N GLY A 254 -3.15 4.71 -70.79
CA GLY A 254 -3.95 4.32 -71.95
C GLY A 254 -4.69 3.00 -71.78
N THR A 255 -5.23 2.51 -72.89
CA THR A 255 -5.88 1.18 -73.01
C THR A 255 -5.22 0.42 -74.14
N ASP A 256 -5.09 -0.90 -74.00
CA ASP A 256 -4.69 -1.76 -75.12
C ASP A 256 -5.67 -1.60 -76.30
N ALA A 257 -5.18 -1.79 -77.53
CA ALA A 257 -5.97 -1.61 -78.74
C ALA A 257 -7.26 -2.45 -78.72
N ASN A 258 -8.40 -1.80 -78.96
CA ASN A 258 -9.74 -2.40 -78.92
C ASN A 258 -10.09 -3.12 -77.60
N SER A 259 -9.47 -2.73 -76.49
CA SER A 259 -9.65 -3.35 -75.17
C SER A 259 -10.08 -2.34 -74.12
N THR A 260 -10.86 -2.78 -73.12
CA THR A 260 -11.10 -2.00 -71.89
C THR A 260 -9.96 -2.16 -70.87
N THR A 261 -9.00 -3.05 -71.12
CA THR A 261 -7.84 -3.27 -70.26
C THR A 261 -6.91 -2.06 -70.29
N ILE A 262 -6.73 -1.44 -69.13
CA ILE A 262 -5.81 -0.31 -68.93
C ILE A 262 -4.37 -0.83 -69.03
N VAL A 263 -3.53 -0.13 -69.80
CA VAL A 263 -2.10 -0.41 -69.93
C VAL A 263 -1.30 0.82 -69.53
N SER A 264 -0.20 0.60 -68.81
CA SER A 264 0.69 1.65 -68.32
C SER A 264 1.23 2.53 -69.45
N VAL A 265 1.26 3.86 -69.25
CA VAL A 265 2.25 4.72 -69.95
C VAL A 265 3.63 4.08 -69.76
N ASN A 266 4.46 4.04 -70.79
CA ASN A 266 5.78 3.42 -70.68
C ASN A 266 6.74 4.31 -69.86
N GLU A 267 6.87 5.58 -70.24
CA GLU A 267 7.75 6.55 -69.59
C GLU A 267 7.30 8.00 -69.85
N LEU A 268 7.45 8.91 -68.87
CA LEU A 268 7.41 10.36 -69.04
C LEU A 268 8.84 10.91 -69.04
N ILE A 269 9.26 11.60 -70.10
CA ILE A 269 10.62 12.17 -70.23
C ILE A 269 10.58 13.69 -70.24
N LYS A 270 11.16 14.33 -69.22
CA LYS A 270 11.48 15.77 -69.18
C LYS A 270 12.85 16.02 -69.82
N GLN A 271 12.87 16.72 -70.95
CA GLN A 271 14.07 17.10 -71.72
C GLN A 271 14.33 18.61 -71.62
N GLY A 272 15.36 19.15 -72.28
CA GLY A 272 15.67 20.59 -72.31
C GLY A 272 16.16 21.20 -70.99
N THR A 273 16.83 22.37 -71.03
CA THR A 273 17.40 22.99 -69.81
C THR A 273 16.39 23.77 -68.97
N GLY A 274 15.19 24.05 -69.49
CA GLY A 274 14.16 24.83 -68.80
C GLY A 274 13.44 24.09 -67.66
N THR A 275 12.52 24.79 -66.98
CA THR A 275 11.67 24.21 -65.91
C THR A 275 10.30 23.80 -66.45
N ILE A 276 9.85 22.57 -66.19
CA ILE A 276 8.43 22.20 -66.37
C ILE A 276 7.82 22.00 -64.99
N THR A 277 6.75 22.74 -64.70
CA THR A 277 5.96 22.58 -63.47
C THR A 277 4.75 21.69 -63.74
N LEU A 278 4.60 20.58 -63.01
CA LEU A 278 3.36 19.78 -62.97
C LEU A 278 2.46 20.34 -61.87
N ALA A 279 1.25 20.79 -62.19
CA ALA A 279 0.32 21.38 -61.21
C ALA A 279 -0.84 20.45 -60.79
N ALA A 280 -1.08 19.37 -61.56
CA ALA A 280 -2.13 18.40 -61.30
C ALA A 280 -1.63 16.97 -60.99
N ALA A 281 -2.51 16.21 -60.34
CA ALA A 281 -2.21 14.90 -59.78
C ALA A 281 -2.17 13.80 -60.86
N ASN A 282 -1.01 13.63 -61.51
CA ASN A 282 -0.81 12.61 -62.53
C ASN A 282 -1.11 11.19 -62.01
N THR A 283 -1.54 10.31 -62.92
CA THR A 283 -2.06 8.96 -62.62
C THR A 283 -1.42 7.86 -63.45
N TYR A 284 -0.49 8.19 -64.36
CA TYR A 284 0.29 7.19 -65.08
C TYR A 284 1.13 6.34 -64.12
N THR A 285 1.44 5.09 -64.51
CA THR A 285 2.23 4.15 -63.68
C THR A 285 3.61 3.84 -64.27
N GLY A 286 3.95 4.41 -65.42
CA GLY A 286 5.28 4.33 -66.03
C GLY A 286 6.36 5.11 -65.27
N ASN A 287 7.61 4.99 -65.73
CA ASN A 287 8.73 5.72 -65.16
C ASN A 287 8.66 7.23 -65.47
N THR A 288 9.34 8.05 -64.67
CA THR A 288 9.56 9.47 -64.92
C THR A 288 11.06 9.70 -65.10
N ARG A 289 11.50 10.38 -66.15
CA ARG A 289 12.93 10.60 -66.46
C ARG A 289 13.21 12.07 -66.76
N ILE A 290 14.06 12.69 -65.95
CA ILE A 290 14.48 14.08 -66.08
C ILE A 290 15.88 14.09 -66.70
N THR A 291 15.96 14.21 -68.02
CA THR A 291 17.23 14.19 -68.76
C THR A 291 17.91 15.56 -68.86
N GLY A 292 17.27 16.62 -68.35
CA GLY A 292 17.82 17.98 -68.31
C GLY A 292 16.86 18.96 -67.64
N GLY A 293 17.43 20.06 -67.13
CA GLY A 293 16.67 21.14 -66.48
C GLY A 293 15.91 20.69 -65.23
N THR A 294 14.81 21.38 -64.92
CA THR A 294 14.02 21.11 -63.70
C THR A 294 12.66 20.53 -64.01
N LEU A 295 12.26 19.46 -63.32
CA LEU A 295 10.85 19.05 -63.18
C LEU A 295 10.37 19.54 -61.81
N ARG A 296 9.48 20.52 -61.80
CA ARG A 296 8.92 21.15 -60.60
C ARG A 296 7.50 20.65 -60.31
N LEU A 297 7.09 20.66 -59.05
CA LEU A 297 5.69 20.43 -58.63
C LEU A 297 5.04 21.74 -58.16
N SER A 298 3.72 21.84 -58.27
CA SER A 298 2.92 22.88 -57.61
C SER A 298 1.50 22.37 -57.34
N GLY A 299 0.78 22.96 -56.37
CA GLY A 299 -0.62 22.62 -56.11
C GLY A 299 -0.82 21.13 -55.79
N SER A 300 -1.50 20.40 -56.68
CA SER A 300 -1.73 18.95 -56.55
C SER A 300 -0.76 18.10 -57.39
N GLY A 301 0.29 18.74 -57.93
CA GLY A 301 1.29 18.17 -58.80
C GLY A 301 2.05 17.01 -58.17
N ARG A 302 2.11 15.89 -58.90
CA ARG A 302 2.98 14.75 -58.59
C ARG A 302 3.44 14.06 -59.87
N PRO A 303 4.54 13.29 -59.85
CA PRO A 303 4.83 12.26 -60.85
C PRO A 303 3.76 11.16 -60.87
N GLY A 304 3.94 10.16 -61.74
CA GLY A 304 3.04 9.02 -61.85
C GLY A 304 2.94 8.18 -60.57
N ILE A 305 1.78 7.56 -60.34
CA ILE A 305 1.51 6.70 -59.19
C ILE A 305 2.45 5.49 -59.23
N GLY A 306 3.30 5.34 -58.22
CA GLY A 306 4.30 4.27 -58.17
C GLY A 306 5.41 4.40 -59.24
N SER A 307 5.57 5.57 -59.86
CA SER A 307 6.64 5.80 -60.84
C SER A 307 8.02 5.80 -60.19
N ASN A 308 9.03 5.28 -60.90
CA ASN A 308 10.43 5.53 -60.57
C ASN A 308 10.86 6.84 -61.23
N VAL A 309 11.47 7.75 -60.47
CA VAL A 309 12.02 9.01 -60.98
C VAL A 309 13.51 8.82 -61.27
N PHE A 310 13.94 9.07 -62.49
CA PHE A 310 15.33 9.04 -62.91
C PHE A 310 15.81 10.48 -63.17
N ILE A 311 16.95 10.88 -62.64
CA ILE A 311 17.50 12.24 -62.77
C ILE A 311 18.89 12.18 -63.38
N SER A 312 19.09 12.85 -64.52
CA SER A 312 20.39 12.92 -65.19
C SER A 312 21.28 14.03 -64.63
N ALA A 313 22.56 13.99 -65.01
CA ALA A 313 23.58 14.99 -64.67
C ALA A 313 23.07 16.43 -64.81
N GLY A 314 23.16 17.22 -63.74
CA GLY A 314 22.77 18.64 -63.74
C GLY A 314 21.26 18.92 -63.94
N ALA A 315 20.40 17.89 -63.85
CA ALA A 315 18.96 18.05 -63.80
C ALA A 315 18.46 18.04 -62.34
N THR A 316 17.24 18.55 -62.11
CA THR A 316 16.66 18.70 -60.76
C THR A 316 15.22 18.20 -60.72
N PHE A 317 14.88 17.43 -59.68
CA PHE A 317 13.50 17.19 -59.26
C PHE A 317 13.17 18.14 -58.10
N ASP A 318 12.22 19.06 -58.31
CA ASP A 318 11.90 20.13 -57.37
C ASP A 318 10.46 20.00 -56.87
N LEU A 319 10.28 19.51 -55.65
CA LEU A 319 8.97 19.41 -55.01
C LEU A 319 8.37 20.79 -54.73
N ASN A 320 9.19 21.84 -54.58
CA ASN A 320 8.73 23.21 -54.38
C ASN A 320 7.67 23.32 -53.25
N GLY A 321 7.86 22.54 -52.16
CA GLY A 321 6.94 22.50 -51.02
C GLY A 321 5.75 21.53 -51.12
N VAL A 322 5.62 20.78 -52.22
CA VAL A 322 4.52 19.82 -52.43
C VAL A 322 4.90 18.41 -51.98
N ASP A 323 4.05 17.79 -51.16
CA ASP A 323 4.18 16.38 -50.76
C ASP A 323 3.95 15.44 -51.94
N THR A 324 4.83 14.45 -52.12
CA THR A 324 4.71 13.47 -53.20
C THR A 324 5.19 12.07 -52.79
N SER A 325 4.62 11.04 -53.43
CA SER A 325 5.05 9.66 -53.29
C SER A 325 5.53 9.09 -54.64
N VAL A 326 6.64 8.37 -54.62
CA VAL A 326 7.30 7.74 -55.78
C VAL A 326 7.80 6.35 -55.38
N ALA A 327 7.96 5.43 -56.34
CA ALA A 327 8.51 4.10 -56.04
C ALA A 327 10.01 4.18 -55.73
N SER A 328 10.78 4.91 -56.54
CA SER A 328 12.17 5.23 -56.23
C SER A 328 12.57 6.55 -56.88
N VAL A 329 13.69 7.10 -56.43
CA VAL A 329 14.42 8.14 -57.15
C VAL A 329 15.83 7.58 -57.43
N ARG A 330 16.35 7.79 -58.63
CA ARG A 330 17.66 7.29 -59.08
C ARG A 330 18.38 8.32 -59.92
N GLU A 331 19.69 8.39 -59.80
CA GLU A 331 20.52 9.19 -60.69
C GLU A 331 21.01 8.35 -61.88
N THR A 332 21.27 8.98 -63.04
CA THR A 332 21.78 8.28 -64.23
C THR A 332 23.21 8.71 -64.56
N GLY A 333 24.19 7.94 -64.06
CA GLY A 333 25.62 8.15 -64.27
C GLY A 333 26.45 7.77 -63.03
N PHE A 334 27.76 7.67 -63.18
CA PHE A 334 28.70 7.59 -62.05
C PHE A 334 29.28 8.98 -61.76
N ASN A 335 29.28 9.39 -60.49
CA ASN A 335 29.96 10.58 -59.93
C ASN A 335 29.50 11.95 -60.47
N ASN A 336 28.34 12.06 -61.14
CA ASN A 336 27.85 13.35 -61.68
C ASN A 336 26.34 13.33 -62.00
N GLY A 337 25.47 12.93 -61.07
CA GLY A 337 24.02 12.90 -61.29
C GLY A 337 23.28 14.23 -61.02
N GLY A 338 21.98 14.15 -60.74
CA GLY A 338 21.10 15.30 -60.56
C GLY A 338 20.63 15.49 -59.11
N SER A 339 19.98 16.62 -58.81
CA SER A 339 19.61 17.04 -57.46
C SER A 339 18.12 16.89 -57.15
N VAL A 340 17.79 16.87 -55.85
CA VAL A 340 16.40 16.98 -55.37
C VAL A 340 16.26 18.22 -54.48
N SER A 341 15.28 19.06 -54.78
CA SER A 341 14.85 20.19 -53.96
C SER A 341 13.50 19.83 -53.33
N LEU A 342 13.43 19.78 -52.00
CA LEU A 342 12.19 19.46 -51.28
C LEU A 342 11.28 20.71 -51.12
N GLY A 343 11.88 21.91 -51.07
CA GLY A 343 11.23 23.06 -50.44
C GLY A 343 10.86 22.70 -49.00
N SER A 344 9.58 22.81 -48.65
CA SER A 344 8.98 22.35 -47.39
C SER A 344 8.26 20.98 -47.48
N GLY A 345 8.27 20.31 -48.63
CA GLY A 345 7.44 19.12 -48.89
C GLY A 345 8.06 17.80 -48.43
N ASN A 346 7.22 16.78 -48.26
CA ASN A 346 7.61 15.41 -47.93
C ASN A 346 7.82 14.55 -49.19
N LEU A 347 9.02 13.98 -49.34
CA LEU A 347 9.29 12.96 -50.35
C LEU A 347 9.13 11.55 -49.76
N THR A 348 8.05 10.86 -50.13
CA THR A 348 7.81 9.46 -49.72
C THR A 348 8.28 8.48 -50.81
N ILE A 349 9.21 7.59 -50.46
CA ILE A 349 9.79 6.57 -51.35
C ILE A 349 9.25 5.20 -50.94
N THR A 350 8.55 4.49 -51.83
CA THR A 350 7.71 3.32 -51.47
C THR A 350 8.10 1.96 -52.10
N GLY A 351 9.03 1.93 -53.05
CA GLY A 351 9.23 0.80 -53.98
C GLY A 351 10.52 0.00 -53.80
N GLY A 352 10.42 -1.32 -54.06
CA GLY A 352 11.45 -2.31 -53.77
C GLY A 352 12.44 -2.61 -54.90
N TRP A 353 13.39 -1.71 -55.16
CA TRP A 353 14.63 -2.06 -55.86
C TRP A 353 15.78 -2.08 -54.85
N THR A 354 16.47 -3.20 -54.71
CA THR A 354 17.67 -3.33 -53.89
C THR A 354 18.82 -2.52 -54.51
N GLY A 355 19.36 -1.56 -53.75
CA GLY A 355 20.52 -0.77 -54.18
C GLY A 355 20.15 0.50 -54.96
N THR A 356 19.15 1.26 -54.52
CA THR A 356 18.91 2.60 -55.07
C THR A 356 19.98 3.57 -54.57
N ILE A 357 20.84 4.03 -55.48
CA ILE A 357 21.97 4.93 -55.19
C ILE A 357 21.54 6.39 -55.42
N PHE A 358 21.55 7.20 -54.37
CA PHE A 358 21.63 8.66 -54.47
C PHE A 358 23.09 9.09 -54.32
N GLN A 359 23.66 9.81 -55.28
CA GLN A 359 25.04 10.28 -55.28
C GLN A 359 25.15 11.80 -55.03
N ASN A 360 24.06 12.55 -55.15
CA ASN A 360 24.03 14.01 -54.99
C ASN A 360 23.10 14.50 -53.87
N SER A 361 23.07 15.81 -53.67
CA SER A 361 22.38 16.47 -52.56
C SER A 361 20.86 16.52 -52.75
N ILE A 362 20.15 16.06 -51.71
CA ILE A 362 18.79 16.48 -51.43
C ILE A 362 18.87 17.72 -50.51
N SER A 363 18.03 18.73 -50.75
CA SER A 363 18.08 20.02 -50.05
C SER A 363 16.68 20.58 -49.73
N GLY A 364 16.59 21.46 -48.74
CA GLY A 364 15.34 22.10 -48.29
C GLY A 364 15.01 21.82 -46.81
N SER A 365 13.92 22.40 -46.32
CA SER A 365 13.40 22.15 -44.97
C SER A 365 12.37 21.01 -44.90
N GLY A 366 11.98 20.46 -46.04
CA GLY A 366 11.08 19.31 -46.16
C GLY A 366 11.65 17.99 -45.62
N THR A 367 10.81 16.96 -45.65
CA THR A 367 11.06 15.66 -45.00
C THR A 367 11.27 14.53 -46.00
N ILE A 368 11.87 13.43 -45.56
CA ILE A 368 11.99 12.20 -46.34
C ILE A 368 11.36 11.03 -45.59
N THR A 369 10.52 10.26 -46.26
CA THR A 369 9.90 9.05 -45.72
C THR A 369 10.29 7.83 -46.57
N LYS A 370 11.15 6.95 -46.06
CA LYS A 370 11.38 5.62 -46.64
C LYS A 370 10.29 4.67 -46.15
N GLN A 371 9.55 4.10 -47.10
CA GLN A 371 8.48 3.13 -46.90
C GLN A 371 8.71 1.94 -47.87
N GLY A 372 8.01 0.83 -47.64
CA GLY A 372 8.04 -0.34 -48.51
C GLY A 372 9.40 -1.02 -48.61
N SER A 373 9.51 -1.98 -49.52
CA SER A 373 10.67 -2.87 -49.62
C SER A 373 11.92 -2.18 -50.21
N GLY A 374 13.06 -2.88 -50.17
CA GLY A 374 14.34 -2.48 -50.78
C GLY A 374 15.14 -1.42 -50.02
N THR A 375 16.47 -1.45 -50.21
CA THR A 375 17.42 -0.50 -49.61
C THR A 375 17.53 0.79 -50.43
N LEU A 376 17.34 1.91 -49.73
CA LEU A 376 17.69 3.26 -50.16
C LEU A 376 19.09 3.60 -49.65
N SER A 377 20.07 3.85 -50.54
CA SER A 377 21.47 4.12 -50.18
C SER A 377 21.90 5.53 -50.59
N LEU A 378 22.36 6.33 -49.61
CA LEU A 378 22.81 7.71 -49.82
C LEU A 378 24.35 7.80 -49.80
N TYR A 379 24.92 8.49 -50.80
CA TYR A 379 26.37 8.60 -51.05
C TYR A 379 26.88 10.03 -51.38
N GLY A 380 26.01 11.04 -51.39
CA GLY A 380 26.40 12.47 -51.44
C GLY A 380 25.89 13.24 -50.22
N THR A 381 26.52 14.36 -49.84
CA THR A 381 26.11 15.16 -48.67
C THR A 381 24.65 15.60 -48.76
N GLN A 382 23.85 15.29 -47.74
CA GLN A 382 22.41 15.54 -47.73
C GLN A 382 22.09 16.80 -46.93
N GLY A 383 21.82 17.90 -47.64
CA GLY A 383 21.61 19.24 -47.07
C GLY A 383 20.18 19.58 -46.66
N TYR A 384 19.30 18.58 -46.50
CA TYR A 384 17.94 18.81 -46.01
C TYR A 384 17.87 18.74 -44.48
N THR A 385 17.07 19.61 -43.85
CA THR A 385 17.05 19.78 -42.38
C THR A 385 15.81 19.20 -41.68
N GLY A 386 14.74 18.95 -42.45
CA GLY A 386 13.54 18.27 -41.98
C GLY A 386 13.79 16.81 -41.64
N SER A 387 12.79 16.17 -41.02
CA SER A 387 12.93 14.82 -40.47
C SER A 387 13.08 13.73 -41.54
N THR A 388 13.79 12.67 -41.15
CA THR A 388 13.95 11.43 -41.90
C THR A 388 13.13 10.33 -41.22
N THR A 389 12.21 9.68 -41.93
CA THR A 389 11.38 8.60 -41.38
C THR A 389 11.65 7.28 -42.12
N VAL A 390 11.84 6.18 -41.37
CA VAL A 390 12.22 4.86 -41.88
C VAL A 390 11.23 3.78 -41.42
N SER A 391 10.26 3.51 -42.29
CA SER A 391 9.11 2.61 -42.07
C SER A 391 9.12 1.34 -42.93
N GLY A 392 10.11 1.19 -43.82
CA GLY A 392 10.27 0.03 -44.71
C GLY A 392 11.73 -0.38 -44.88
N ASP A 393 11.96 -1.63 -45.33
CA ASP A 393 13.21 -2.41 -45.33
C ASP A 393 14.47 -1.70 -44.82
N GLU A 394 15.13 -0.87 -45.64
CA GLU A 394 16.37 -0.19 -45.24
C GLU A 394 16.53 1.21 -45.86
N LEU A 395 17.03 2.15 -45.03
CA LEU A 395 17.74 3.35 -45.42
C LEU A 395 19.20 3.21 -44.93
N SER A 396 20.15 3.24 -45.84
CA SER A 396 21.58 3.19 -45.57
C SER A 396 22.24 4.48 -46.06
N THR A 397 23.25 4.98 -45.36
CA THR A 397 23.95 6.21 -45.74
C THR A 397 25.41 6.16 -45.33
N ALA A 398 26.31 6.54 -46.25
CA ALA A 398 27.75 6.63 -46.01
C ALA A 398 28.25 8.09 -45.99
N VAL A 399 27.36 9.04 -45.73
CA VAL A 399 27.59 10.49 -45.91
C VAL A 399 26.80 11.33 -44.92
N ALA A 400 27.36 12.49 -44.59
CA ALA A 400 26.75 13.45 -43.68
C ALA A 400 25.37 13.91 -44.15
N MET A 401 24.44 13.95 -43.19
CA MET A 401 23.06 14.39 -43.34
C MET A 401 22.79 15.59 -42.42
N ALA A 402 22.02 16.57 -42.90
CA ALA A 402 21.63 17.74 -42.11
C ALA A 402 20.28 17.56 -41.36
N SER A 403 19.65 16.38 -41.49
CA SER A 403 18.37 16.06 -40.85
C SER A 403 18.50 16.12 -39.32
N THR A 404 17.56 16.81 -38.69
CA THR A 404 17.56 17.06 -37.24
C THR A 404 16.84 15.98 -36.42
N VAL A 405 16.01 15.16 -37.08
CA VAL A 405 15.20 14.11 -36.42
C VAL A 405 15.11 12.87 -37.30
N TYR A 406 15.40 11.70 -36.74
CA TYR A 406 15.35 10.40 -37.40
C TYR A 406 14.31 9.51 -36.72
N ASN A 407 13.19 9.23 -37.39
CA ASN A 407 12.12 8.39 -36.86
C ASN A 407 12.21 7.00 -37.47
N ILE A 408 12.51 5.98 -36.67
CA ILE A 408 12.63 4.59 -37.10
C ILE A 408 11.42 3.84 -36.54
N ASN A 409 10.52 3.45 -37.45
CA ASN A 409 9.19 2.94 -37.15
C ASN A 409 8.83 1.74 -38.06
N GLY A 410 9.81 0.86 -38.29
CA GLY A 410 9.59 -0.45 -38.89
C GLY A 410 10.78 -0.96 -39.71
N GLY A 411 11.45 -0.05 -40.43
CA GLY A 411 12.60 -0.38 -41.27
C GLY A 411 13.94 -0.35 -40.53
N THR A 412 15.03 -0.54 -41.28
CA THR A 412 16.41 -0.45 -40.79
C THR A 412 17.03 0.88 -41.20
N PHE A 413 17.60 1.64 -40.26
CA PHE A 413 18.46 2.78 -40.56
C PHE A 413 19.92 2.40 -40.31
N THR A 414 20.72 2.29 -41.38
CA THR A 414 22.13 1.87 -41.33
C THR A 414 23.09 3.05 -41.47
N VAL A 415 23.91 3.23 -40.43
CA VAL A 415 25.07 4.12 -40.40
C VAL A 415 26.24 3.45 -41.12
N GLY A 416 26.50 3.86 -42.36
CA GLY A 416 27.50 3.29 -43.26
C GLY A 416 28.84 4.04 -43.32
N ALA A 417 29.00 5.12 -42.56
CA ALA A 417 30.26 5.83 -42.31
C ALA A 417 30.17 6.53 -40.94
N ALA A 418 31.29 7.03 -40.41
CA ALA A 418 31.33 7.74 -39.13
C ALA A 418 30.87 9.21 -39.27
N ASN A 419 30.29 9.77 -38.20
CA ASN A 419 29.83 11.17 -38.11
C ASN A 419 28.88 11.58 -39.25
N ILE A 420 27.85 10.78 -39.52
CA ILE A 420 26.88 11.06 -40.59
C ILE A 420 25.58 11.68 -40.07
N ILE A 421 25.24 11.44 -38.80
CA ILE A 421 24.15 12.10 -38.08
C ILE A 421 24.71 13.35 -37.40
N PRO A 422 24.00 14.50 -37.35
CA PRO A 422 24.45 15.65 -36.58
C PRO A 422 24.49 15.34 -35.07
N ASP A 423 25.56 15.75 -34.38
CA ASP A 423 25.77 15.61 -32.93
C ASP A 423 24.65 16.17 -32.02
N ALA A 424 23.73 16.96 -32.58
CA ALA A 424 22.57 17.55 -31.89
C ALA A 424 21.22 16.93 -32.34
N ALA A 425 21.22 16.03 -33.32
CA ALA A 425 20.00 15.41 -33.85
C ALA A 425 19.38 14.40 -32.88
N SER A 426 18.09 14.15 -33.05
CA SER A 426 17.33 13.20 -32.22
C SER A 426 16.95 11.95 -33.02
N VAL A 427 17.29 10.76 -32.52
CA VAL A 427 16.90 9.48 -33.11
C VAL A 427 15.78 8.85 -32.28
N ASN A 428 14.64 8.55 -32.90
CA ASN A 428 13.48 7.95 -32.25
C ASN A 428 13.27 6.53 -32.78
N LEU A 429 13.62 5.52 -32.01
CA LEU A 429 13.41 4.12 -32.35
C LEU A 429 12.14 3.59 -31.68
N SER A 430 11.14 3.25 -32.50
CA SER A 430 9.83 2.75 -32.07
C SER A 430 9.55 1.33 -32.55
N SER A 431 10.04 0.98 -33.73
CA SER A 431 10.09 -0.38 -34.26
C SER A 431 11.11 -0.44 -35.40
N GLY A 432 11.46 -1.63 -35.88
CA GLY A 432 12.56 -1.80 -36.83
C GLY A 432 13.93 -1.76 -36.16
N THR A 433 14.96 -1.30 -36.87
CA THR A 433 16.36 -1.39 -36.43
C THR A 433 17.11 -0.06 -36.63
N PHE A 434 17.78 0.45 -35.60
CA PHE A 434 18.86 1.42 -35.76
C PHE A 434 20.20 0.67 -35.78
N ASN A 435 20.94 0.72 -36.88
CA ASN A 435 22.16 -0.06 -37.08
C ASN A 435 23.38 0.84 -37.20
N VAL A 436 24.18 0.89 -36.14
CA VAL A 436 25.39 1.69 -36.01
C VAL A 436 26.59 0.88 -36.55
N GLY A 437 26.93 1.08 -37.82
CA GLY A 437 28.04 0.38 -38.51
C GLY A 437 29.42 0.98 -38.24
N PHE A 438 29.47 2.25 -37.86
CA PHE A 438 30.66 3.05 -37.59
C PHE A 438 30.49 3.86 -36.30
N ASP A 439 31.58 4.44 -35.79
CA ASP A 439 31.51 5.32 -34.62
C ASP A 439 30.65 6.54 -34.94
N GLU A 440 29.67 6.84 -34.08
CA GLU A 440 28.67 7.86 -34.35
C GLU A 440 28.33 8.67 -33.09
N THR A 441 28.00 9.95 -33.27
CA THR A 441 27.63 10.87 -32.20
C THR A 441 26.27 11.48 -32.48
N ILE A 442 25.37 11.46 -31.49
CA ILE A 442 24.00 11.97 -31.62
C ILE A 442 23.61 12.82 -30.41
N GLY A 443 22.62 13.69 -30.61
CA GLY A 443 22.05 14.51 -29.55
C GLY A 443 21.21 13.66 -28.60
N ASN A 444 20.05 13.18 -29.08
CA ASN A 444 19.13 12.38 -28.26
C ASN A 444 18.84 11.03 -28.92
N LEU A 445 18.53 10.03 -28.10
CA LEU A 445 18.04 8.73 -28.54
C LEU A 445 16.81 8.33 -27.71
N THR A 446 15.67 8.10 -28.35
CA THR A 446 14.46 7.59 -27.70
C THR A 446 14.28 6.12 -28.06
N LEU A 447 14.26 5.24 -27.07
CA LEU A 447 14.02 3.81 -27.20
C LEU A 447 12.60 3.48 -26.71
N SER A 448 11.68 3.31 -27.65
CA SER A 448 10.28 2.89 -27.40
C SER A 448 9.97 1.46 -27.88
N GLY A 449 10.81 0.91 -28.76
CA GLY A 449 10.74 -0.48 -29.23
C GLY A 449 11.86 -0.78 -30.24
N GLY A 450 11.70 -1.83 -31.06
CA GLY A 450 12.66 -2.18 -32.11
C GLY A 450 13.99 -2.73 -31.61
N THR A 451 15.06 -2.58 -32.40
CA THR A 451 16.43 -3.06 -32.12
C THR A 451 17.46 -1.96 -32.34
N LEU A 452 18.30 -1.67 -31.35
CA LEU A 452 19.55 -0.94 -31.54
C LEU A 452 20.67 -1.97 -31.78
N SER A 453 21.22 -1.98 -32.98
CA SER A 453 22.37 -2.78 -33.39
C SER A 453 23.62 -1.90 -33.41
N ILE A 454 24.72 -2.33 -32.77
CA ILE A 454 26.02 -1.66 -32.85
C ILE A 454 27.06 -2.69 -33.30
N THR A 455 27.71 -2.42 -34.43
CA THR A 455 28.72 -3.31 -35.03
C THR A 455 29.94 -3.50 -34.10
N ALA A 456 30.58 -4.67 -34.17
CA ALA A 456 31.71 -5.03 -33.32
C ALA A 456 32.83 -3.96 -33.33
N GLY A 457 33.28 -3.57 -32.14
CA GLY A 457 34.29 -2.54 -31.94
C GLY A 457 33.88 -1.15 -32.40
N ARG A 458 32.58 -0.81 -32.40
CA ARG A 458 32.05 0.54 -32.68
C ARG A 458 31.40 1.18 -31.46
N VAL A 459 31.30 2.51 -31.46
CA VAL A 459 30.78 3.30 -30.35
C VAL A 459 29.65 4.23 -30.81
N LEU A 460 28.52 4.19 -30.11
CA LEU A 460 27.49 5.24 -30.19
C LEU A 460 27.64 6.20 -29.00
N THR A 461 27.91 7.48 -29.27
CA THR A 461 28.03 8.52 -28.25
C THR A 461 26.77 9.39 -28.20
N ILE A 462 26.22 9.61 -26.99
CA ILE A 462 24.99 10.37 -26.77
C ILE A 462 25.31 11.63 -25.98
N ASN A 463 25.15 12.80 -26.60
CA ASN A 463 25.50 14.10 -26.01
C ASN A 463 24.38 14.72 -25.15
N GLY A 464 23.13 14.35 -25.40
CA GLY A 464 21.92 14.74 -24.68
C GLY A 464 21.27 13.54 -24.00
N ASN A 465 20.00 13.25 -24.26
CA ASN A 465 19.25 12.24 -23.50
C ASN A 465 19.11 10.91 -24.24
N LEU A 466 19.46 9.80 -23.57
CA LEU A 466 18.94 8.46 -23.86
C LEU A 466 17.66 8.26 -23.05
N THR A 467 16.50 8.25 -23.71
CA THR A 467 15.19 8.08 -23.07
C THR A 467 14.59 6.71 -23.39
N VAL A 468 14.44 5.86 -22.39
CA VAL A 468 13.82 4.53 -22.50
C VAL A 468 12.36 4.60 -22.07
N THR A 469 11.46 4.42 -23.03
CA THR A 469 9.99 4.47 -22.85
C THR A 469 9.31 3.13 -23.14
N GLY A 470 10.03 2.16 -23.70
CA GLY A 470 9.56 0.81 -23.97
C GLY A 470 10.69 -0.19 -24.17
N SER A 471 10.35 -1.44 -24.48
CA SER A 471 11.31 -2.55 -24.57
C SER A 471 11.99 -2.63 -25.95
N ALA A 472 13.05 -1.84 -26.15
CA ALA A 472 13.96 -2.01 -27.28
C ALA A 472 14.97 -3.13 -27.03
N THR A 473 15.34 -3.88 -28.08
CA THR A 473 16.41 -4.88 -28.03
C THR A 473 17.76 -4.23 -28.26
N LEU A 474 18.75 -4.49 -27.40
CA LEU A 474 20.12 -4.01 -27.59
C LEU A 474 21.01 -5.15 -28.11
N SER A 475 21.52 -5.02 -29.33
CA SER A 475 22.35 -6.00 -30.02
C SER A 475 23.73 -5.41 -30.28
N LEU A 476 24.66 -5.60 -29.34
CA LEU A 476 26.02 -5.06 -29.41
C LEU A 476 26.99 -6.17 -29.82
N GLY A 477 27.79 -5.92 -30.87
CA GLY A 477 28.91 -6.77 -31.26
C GLY A 477 30.04 -6.75 -30.23
N ALA A 478 30.99 -7.68 -30.35
CA ALA A 478 32.13 -7.75 -29.44
C ALA A 478 32.91 -6.43 -29.39
N GLY A 479 33.13 -5.88 -28.19
CA GLY A 479 33.81 -4.59 -28.00
C GLY A 479 33.01 -3.35 -28.42
N ALA A 480 31.74 -3.49 -28.83
CA ALA A 480 30.87 -2.35 -29.10
C ALA A 480 30.38 -1.71 -27.79
N ALA A 481 30.07 -0.41 -27.81
CA ALA A 481 29.63 0.32 -26.61
C ALA A 481 28.65 1.47 -26.91
N ILE A 482 27.80 1.77 -25.93
CA ILE A 482 27.13 3.07 -25.79
C ILE A 482 27.98 3.91 -24.84
N ARG A 483 28.19 5.19 -25.16
CA ARG A 483 28.88 6.18 -24.32
C ARG A 483 28.05 7.44 -24.16
N TYR A 484 28.31 8.17 -23.10
CA TYR A 484 27.70 9.47 -22.82
C TYR A 484 28.73 10.58 -22.97
N GLY A 485 28.35 11.64 -23.68
CA GLY A 485 29.09 12.90 -23.74
C GLY A 485 28.94 13.70 -22.44
N THR A 486 29.52 14.90 -22.40
CA THR A 486 29.50 15.77 -21.20
C THR A 486 28.09 16.18 -20.75
N GLY A 487 27.15 16.32 -21.69
CA GLY A 487 25.72 16.55 -21.41
C GLY A 487 24.87 15.28 -21.29
N GLY A 488 25.47 14.09 -21.45
CA GLY A 488 24.76 12.83 -21.68
C GLY A 488 23.99 12.32 -20.46
N ASN A 489 22.68 12.14 -20.56
CA ASN A 489 21.81 11.63 -19.49
C ASN A 489 21.05 10.38 -19.92
N LEU A 490 20.65 9.56 -18.94
CA LEU A 490 19.80 8.38 -19.12
C LEU A 490 18.47 8.59 -18.38
N ILE A 491 17.35 8.41 -19.06
CA ILE A 491 16.00 8.62 -18.53
C ILE A 491 15.17 7.36 -18.75
N TYR A 492 14.67 6.75 -17.68
CA TYR A 492 13.72 5.67 -17.73
C TYR A 492 12.31 6.21 -17.45
N ASN A 493 11.43 6.15 -18.45
CA ASN A 493 10.03 6.60 -18.37
C ASN A 493 9.13 5.59 -19.09
N LEU A 494 9.07 4.36 -18.56
CA LEU A 494 8.22 3.28 -19.05
C LEU A 494 7.28 2.79 -17.94
N PRO A 495 6.05 2.34 -18.25
CA PRO A 495 5.09 1.89 -17.23
C PRO A 495 5.34 0.46 -16.70
N GLY A 496 6.36 -0.23 -17.21
CA GLY A 496 6.65 -1.64 -16.90
C GLY A 496 7.98 -1.85 -16.16
N SER A 497 8.38 -3.11 -16.05
CA SER A 497 9.69 -3.49 -15.51
C SER A 497 10.75 -3.64 -16.60
N LEU A 498 11.98 -3.23 -16.31
CA LEU A 498 13.14 -3.38 -17.19
C LEU A 498 14.38 -3.76 -16.38
N THR A 499 15.06 -4.82 -16.80
CA THR A 499 16.41 -5.13 -16.34
C THR A 499 17.41 -4.36 -17.20
N THR A 500 18.33 -3.61 -16.59
CA THR A 500 19.29 -2.76 -17.32
C THR A 500 20.23 -3.60 -18.20
N GLY A 501 20.60 -3.07 -19.37
CA GLY A 501 21.43 -3.73 -20.36
C GLY A 501 22.73 -2.94 -20.66
N ALA A 502 22.94 -2.62 -21.94
CA ALA A 502 24.09 -1.84 -22.40
C ALA A 502 23.82 -0.32 -22.43
N GLU A 503 22.56 0.10 -22.29
CA GLU A 503 22.15 1.51 -22.24
C GLU A 503 22.71 2.25 -21.02
N TRP A 504 23.02 1.52 -19.94
CA TRP A 504 23.71 2.04 -18.77
C TRP A 504 25.08 1.35 -18.63
N PRO A 505 26.17 1.85 -19.22
CA PRO A 505 27.46 1.17 -19.17
C PRO A 505 28.07 1.20 -17.76
N ALA A 506 28.85 0.16 -17.42
CA ALA A 506 29.52 0.03 -16.13
C ALA A 506 30.72 0.99 -15.97
N THR A 507 31.35 1.38 -17.08
CA THR A 507 32.38 2.42 -17.16
C THR A 507 31.90 3.52 -18.10
N PHE A 508 32.35 4.77 -17.90
CA PHE A 508 31.88 5.93 -18.66
C PHE A 508 30.34 6.08 -18.63
N GLY A 509 29.76 5.84 -17.44
CA GLY A 509 28.33 5.95 -17.18
C GLY A 509 27.79 7.36 -17.41
N PRO A 510 26.46 7.49 -17.56
CA PRO A 510 25.79 8.76 -17.83
C PRO A 510 26.10 9.83 -16.77
N ASN A 511 25.95 11.10 -17.18
CA ASN A 511 26.04 12.22 -16.27
C ASN A 511 24.90 12.14 -15.24
N ASN A 512 23.64 12.23 -15.69
CA ASN A 512 22.49 12.03 -14.81
C ASN A 512 21.70 10.77 -15.18
N VAL A 513 21.13 10.10 -14.19
CA VAL A 513 20.15 9.02 -14.38
C VAL A 513 18.86 9.44 -13.72
N THR A 514 17.77 9.39 -14.48
CA THR A 514 16.41 9.68 -14.01
C THR A 514 15.52 8.46 -14.17
N VAL A 515 14.77 8.11 -13.13
CA VAL A 515 13.66 7.14 -13.18
C VAL A 515 12.37 7.93 -12.92
N ASP A 516 11.61 8.18 -13.98
CA ASP A 516 10.33 8.89 -13.95
C ASP A 516 9.14 7.92 -13.86
N ASN A 517 9.32 6.65 -14.24
CA ASN A 517 8.28 5.62 -14.15
C ASN A 517 8.87 4.20 -14.21
N GLY A 518 8.09 3.21 -13.77
CA GLY A 518 8.39 1.78 -13.94
C GLY A 518 9.21 1.15 -12.82
N THR A 519 9.70 -0.06 -13.06
CA THR A 519 10.60 -0.79 -12.14
C THR A 519 11.90 -1.14 -12.85
N ILE A 520 12.98 -0.47 -12.50
CA ILE A 520 14.29 -0.62 -13.15
C ILE A 520 15.19 -1.48 -12.26
N THR A 521 15.62 -2.64 -12.74
CA THR A 521 16.48 -3.57 -12.00
C THR A 521 17.89 -3.61 -12.57
N LEU A 522 18.92 -3.45 -11.74
CA LEU A 522 20.31 -3.57 -12.21
C LEU A 522 20.71 -5.03 -12.48
N SER A 523 21.35 -5.29 -13.63
CA SER A 523 21.90 -6.60 -13.99
C SER A 523 23.39 -6.78 -13.68
N ALA A 524 24.09 -5.69 -13.40
CA ALA A 524 25.52 -5.62 -13.13
C ALA A 524 25.84 -4.32 -12.36
N ASP A 525 27.06 -4.19 -11.85
CA ASP A 525 27.58 -2.94 -11.28
C ASP A 525 27.49 -1.78 -12.28
N ARG A 526 27.00 -0.62 -11.83
CA ARG A 526 26.83 0.58 -12.67
C ARG A 526 27.51 1.80 -12.07
N ALA A 527 28.09 2.62 -12.94
CA ALA A 527 28.64 3.93 -12.59
C ALA A 527 27.72 5.07 -13.03
N ILE A 528 27.86 6.21 -12.35
CA ILE A 528 27.20 7.48 -12.68
C ILE A 528 28.14 8.64 -12.34
N SER A 529 28.12 9.71 -13.14
CA SER A 529 29.07 10.83 -12.99
C SER A 529 28.48 12.05 -12.27
N GLY A 530 27.16 12.24 -12.34
CA GLY A 530 26.38 13.37 -11.80
C GLY A 530 25.27 12.89 -10.86
N ASN A 531 24.01 13.27 -11.10
CA ASN A 531 22.90 13.07 -10.17
C ASN A 531 22.06 11.82 -10.48
N LEU A 532 21.61 11.14 -9.43
CA LEU A 532 20.63 10.05 -9.51
C LEU A 532 19.28 10.57 -9.04
N ASN A 533 18.27 10.59 -9.91
CA ASN A 533 16.93 11.08 -9.59
C ASN A 533 15.90 9.96 -9.77
N ILE A 534 15.21 9.58 -8.71
CA ILE A 534 14.13 8.61 -8.75
C ILE A 534 12.86 9.38 -8.42
N ASN A 535 12.20 9.89 -9.46
CA ASN A 535 11.06 10.81 -9.39
C ASN A 535 9.74 10.06 -9.16
N ALA A 536 9.62 8.84 -9.69
CA ALA A 536 8.57 7.89 -9.34
C ALA A 536 9.02 6.45 -9.66
N GLY A 537 8.15 5.47 -9.40
CA GLY A 537 8.46 4.06 -9.66
C GLY A 537 9.49 3.49 -8.69
N THR A 538 10.28 2.52 -9.16
CA THR A 538 11.24 1.76 -8.37
C THR A 538 12.58 1.64 -9.09
N LEU A 539 13.68 1.93 -8.39
CA LEU A 539 15.03 1.48 -8.77
C LEU A 539 15.44 0.35 -7.82
N ASP A 540 15.74 -0.82 -8.37
CA ASP A 540 16.23 -1.99 -7.64
C ASP A 540 17.68 -2.27 -8.05
N ILE A 541 18.62 -1.99 -7.15
CA ILE A 541 20.04 -2.22 -7.44
C ILE A 541 20.47 -3.68 -7.23
N GLY A 542 19.59 -4.53 -6.67
CA GLY A 542 19.89 -5.93 -6.43
C GLY A 542 21.14 -6.11 -5.57
N ALA A 543 21.94 -7.11 -5.90
CA ALA A 543 23.26 -7.32 -5.27
C ALA A 543 24.38 -6.42 -5.84
N ASN A 544 24.06 -5.56 -6.80
CA ASN A 544 25.04 -4.75 -7.54
C ASN A 544 25.33 -3.43 -6.83
N THR A 545 26.46 -2.83 -7.17
CA THR A 545 26.84 -1.47 -6.77
C THR A 545 26.31 -0.42 -7.74
N LEU A 546 25.91 0.71 -7.18
CA LEU A 546 25.59 1.94 -7.91
C LEU A 546 26.23 3.11 -7.16
N SER A 547 27.35 3.62 -7.66
CA SER A 547 28.12 4.65 -6.96
C SER A 547 28.74 5.65 -7.92
N ARG A 548 28.99 6.87 -7.44
CA ARG A 548 29.80 7.85 -8.16
C ARG A 548 31.29 7.50 -8.00
N ALA A 549 32.09 7.67 -9.04
CA ALA A 549 33.52 7.37 -8.99
C ALA A 549 34.33 8.37 -8.11
N VAL A 550 33.83 9.59 -7.97
CA VAL A 550 34.39 10.69 -7.16
C VAL A 550 33.23 11.35 -6.41
N SER A 551 33.41 11.85 -5.19
CA SER A 551 32.35 12.50 -4.39
C SER A 551 31.78 13.78 -5.04
N GLY A 552 30.57 14.19 -4.65
CA GLY A 552 29.78 15.27 -5.31
C GLY A 552 28.35 14.84 -5.66
N GLY A 553 27.62 15.66 -6.42
CA GLY A 553 26.27 15.33 -6.93
C GLY A 553 25.20 15.08 -5.85
N THR A 554 23.97 14.79 -6.31
CA THR A 554 22.79 14.56 -5.48
C THR A 554 22.12 13.23 -5.82
N LEU A 555 21.70 12.49 -4.79
CA LEU A 555 20.73 11.40 -4.91
C LEU A 555 19.37 11.91 -4.47
N THR A 556 18.40 11.93 -5.38
CA THR A 556 17.02 12.33 -5.13
C THR A 556 16.12 11.11 -5.19
N LEU A 557 15.27 10.92 -4.17
CA LEU A 557 14.24 9.89 -4.15
C LEU A 557 12.92 10.54 -3.71
N ALA A 558 12.04 10.82 -4.66
CA ALA A 558 10.83 11.61 -4.46
C ALA A 558 9.75 10.88 -3.64
N ASN A 559 8.71 11.62 -3.23
CA ASN A 559 7.56 11.06 -2.52
C ASN A 559 6.91 9.91 -3.32
N GLY A 560 6.69 8.76 -2.69
CA GLY A 560 6.15 7.55 -3.32
C GLY A 560 7.13 6.75 -4.19
N ALA A 561 8.34 7.25 -4.44
CA ALA A 561 9.37 6.52 -5.17
C ALA A 561 10.11 5.52 -4.25
N ILE A 562 10.61 4.43 -4.83
CA ILE A 562 11.24 3.32 -4.10
C ILE A 562 12.68 3.08 -4.58
N LEU A 563 13.61 2.92 -3.63
CA LEU A 563 14.95 2.40 -3.86
C LEU A 563 15.10 1.06 -3.12
N ARG A 564 15.38 -0.02 -3.85
CA ARG A 564 15.56 -1.37 -3.28
C ARG A 564 17.01 -1.82 -3.39
N ILE A 565 17.53 -2.43 -2.33
CA ILE A 565 18.93 -2.83 -2.18
C ILE A 565 18.97 -4.28 -1.71
N GLY A 566 19.52 -5.17 -2.53
CA GLY A 566 19.58 -6.61 -2.31
C GLY A 566 21.00 -7.14 -2.01
N GLY A 567 21.15 -8.47 -2.01
CA GLY A 567 22.44 -9.14 -1.78
C GLY A 567 23.17 -8.68 -0.52
N THR A 568 24.47 -8.41 -0.63
CA THR A 568 25.26 -7.67 0.37
C THR A 568 25.48 -6.21 -0.05
N GLY A 569 24.60 -5.69 -0.93
CA GLY A 569 24.70 -4.36 -1.51
C GLY A 569 24.55 -3.25 -0.47
N THR A 570 25.18 -2.11 -0.73
CA THR A 570 25.16 -0.92 0.12
C THR A 570 24.25 0.17 -0.49
N PHE A 571 23.90 1.18 0.31
CA PHE A 571 23.28 2.39 -0.22
C PHE A 571 24.22 3.06 -1.25
N PRO A 572 23.70 3.64 -2.35
CA PRO A 572 24.52 4.28 -3.37
C PRO A 572 25.53 5.29 -2.79
N ALA A 573 26.81 5.11 -3.10
CA ALA A 573 27.89 5.85 -2.44
C ALA A 573 28.42 7.03 -3.27
N ASN A 574 29.17 7.90 -2.59
CA ASN A 574 29.84 9.09 -3.16
C ASN A 574 28.88 10.16 -3.73
N PHE A 575 27.64 10.21 -3.24
CA PHE A 575 26.76 11.36 -3.38
C PHE A 575 27.02 12.35 -2.23
N ALA A 576 27.18 13.64 -2.53
CA ALA A 576 27.44 14.67 -1.52
C ALA A 576 26.17 15.12 -0.77
N THR A 577 25.00 14.91 -1.39
CA THR A 577 23.69 15.27 -0.85
C THR A 577 22.69 14.15 -1.13
N HIS A 578 21.92 13.76 -0.11
CA HIS A 578 20.74 12.93 -0.27
C HIS A 578 19.48 13.79 -0.07
N THR A 579 18.50 13.66 -0.96
CA THR A 579 17.22 14.36 -0.90
C THR A 579 16.10 13.35 -1.02
N LEU A 580 15.61 12.86 0.13
CA LEU A 580 14.50 11.92 0.18
C LEU A 580 13.18 12.66 0.42
N GLY A 581 12.10 12.19 -0.20
CA GLY A 581 10.73 12.56 0.16
C GLY A 581 10.33 12.04 1.54
N ALA A 582 9.27 12.59 2.13
CA ALA A 582 8.74 12.10 3.41
C ALA A 582 8.05 10.73 3.25
N SER A 583 7.46 10.47 2.08
CA SER A 583 6.79 9.21 1.75
C SER A 583 7.53 8.35 0.72
N SER A 584 8.81 8.65 0.43
CA SER A 584 9.67 7.74 -0.33
C SER A 584 9.97 6.47 0.47
N THR A 585 10.48 5.41 -0.16
CA THR A 585 10.84 4.17 0.56
C THR A 585 12.22 3.68 0.17
N VAL A 586 13.06 3.40 1.16
CA VAL A 586 14.29 2.61 0.96
C VAL A 586 14.08 1.22 1.55
N GLU A 587 14.21 0.17 0.72
CA GLU A 587 14.09 -1.23 1.13
C GLU A 587 15.45 -1.94 1.11
N TYR A 588 15.86 -2.49 2.26
CA TYR A 588 16.99 -3.41 2.36
C TYR A 588 16.47 -4.85 2.43
N TYR A 589 16.48 -5.55 1.29
CA TYR A 589 15.90 -6.89 1.10
C TYR A 589 16.95 -7.99 0.88
N GLY A 590 18.24 -7.65 0.99
CA GLY A 590 19.35 -8.58 0.80
C GLY A 590 19.53 -9.58 1.93
N SER A 591 20.76 -10.07 2.10
CA SER A 591 21.18 -10.93 3.22
C SER A 591 21.76 -10.07 4.35
N ASN A 592 23.08 -10.07 4.53
CA ASN A 592 23.74 -9.18 5.48
C ASN A 592 24.05 -7.85 4.79
N GLN A 593 23.49 -6.73 5.28
CA GLN A 593 23.73 -5.40 4.72
C GLN A 593 23.90 -4.35 5.83
N VAL A 594 24.50 -3.23 5.47
CA VAL A 594 24.59 -2.06 6.33
C VAL A 594 23.56 -1.03 5.88
N VAL A 595 22.66 -0.66 6.81
CA VAL A 595 21.74 0.47 6.62
C VAL A 595 22.56 1.75 6.80
N ALA A 596 22.68 2.51 5.72
CA ALA A 596 23.57 3.65 5.67
C ALA A 596 23.05 4.86 6.47
N ALA A 597 23.99 5.59 7.07
CA ALA A 597 23.77 6.98 7.47
C ALA A 597 23.58 7.83 6.20
N LEU A 598 22.52 8.64 6.16
CA LEU A 598 22.31 9.59 5.08
C LEU A 598 23.00 10.92 5.41
N ASN A 599 23.60 11.57 4.42
CA ASN A 599 24.01 12.95 4.56
C ASN A 599 22.81 13.88 4.33
N SER A 600 22.79 15.01 5.04
CA SER A 600 21.82 16.12 4.91
C SER A 600 20.31 15.82 4.97
N THR A 601 19.87 14.58 5.25
CA THR A 601 18.44 14.25 5.32
C THR A 601 18.15 12.99 6.15
N ASP A 602 16.86 12.80 6.46
CA ASP A 602 16.32 11.58 7.09
C ASP A 602 15.72 10.65 6.03
N TYR A 603 15.57 9.36 6.35
CA TYR A 603 14.78 8.45 5.53
C TYR A 603 13.34 8.96 5.39
N GLY A 604 12.69 8.64 4.26
CA GLY A 604 11.24 8.69 4.14
C GLY A 604 10.66 7.57 5.00
N ASN A 605 10.31 6.46 4.36
CA ASN A 605 10.12 5.17 4.99
C ASN A 605 11.41 4.32 4.89
N LEU A 606 11.67 3.50 5.90
CA LEU A 606 12.73 2.48 5.89
C LEU A 606 12.10 1.09 6.02
N THR A 607 12.33 0.22 5.04
CA THR A 607 11.82 -1.16 5.05
C THR A 607 12.97 -2.16 5.11
N ILE A 608 12.83 -3.13 6.01
CA ILE A 608 13.76 -4.25 6.19
C ILE A 608 13.03 -5.54 5.83
N SER A 609 13.59 -6.31 4.91
CA SER A 609 13.01 -7.55 4.42
C SER A 609 14.10 -8.57 4.02
N GLY A 610 13.72 -9.62 3.30
CA GLY A 610 14.65 -10.66 2.85
C GLY A 610 15.12 -11.58 3.98
N THR A 611 16.44 -11.81 4.06
CA THR A 611 17.11 -12.72 5.02
C THR A 611 18.33 -12.04 5.63
N GLY A 612 19.05 -12.65 6.59
CA GLY A 612 20.27 -12.08 7.18
C GLY A 612 20.09 -10.75 7.95
N THR A 613 21.16 -10.28 8.58
CA THR A 613 21.11 -9.12 9.49
C THR A 613 21.35 -7.81 8.75
N LYS A 614 20.43 -6.86 8.92
CA LYS A 614 20.61 -5.47 8.47
C LYS A 614 21.08 -4.64 9.67
N SER A 615 22.27 -4.04 9.61
CA SER A 615 22.85 -3.30 10.74
C SER A 615 22.92 -1.80 10.47
N LEU A 616 22.53 -0.95 11.43
CA LEU A 616 22.70 0.51 11.29
C LEU A 616 24.18 0.89 11.36
N SER A 617 24.68 1.73 10.44
CA SER A 617 26.05 2.27 10.52
C SER A 617 26.22 3.42 11.50
N ALA A 618 25.14 4.14 11.83
CA ALA A 618 25.12 5.28 12.74
C ALA A 618 23.70 5.51 13.28
N ASN A 619 23.54 6.49 14.17
CA ASN A 619 22.23 7.05 14.52
C ASN A 619 21.43 7.38 13.25
N THR A 620 20.21 6.87 13.18
CA THR A 620 19.38 6.92 11.97
C THR A 620 18.01 7.51 12.31
N ALA A 621 17.51 8.40 11.45
CA ALA A 621 16.17 8.95 11.57
C ALA A 621 15.34 8.68 10.31
N ALA A 622 14.03 8.55 10.50
CA ALA A 622 13.04 8.44 9.43
C ALA A 622 11.89 9.41 9.72
N ARG A 623 11.30 10.01 8.69
CA ARG A 623 10.10 10.86 8.84
C ARG A 623 8.81 10.04 8.72
N GLY A 624 8.83 9.02 7.87
CA GLY A 624 7.75 8.06 7.67
C GLY A 624 7.90 6.79 8.50
N ASN A 625 7.27 5.72 8.01
CA ASN A 625 7.20 4.44 8.70
C ASN A 625 8.53 3.68 8.69
N VAL A 626 8.77 2.88 9.73
CA VAL A 626 9.82 1.84 9.70
C VAL A 626 9.17 0.48 9.87
N ALA A 627 9.48 -0.44 8.95
CA ALA A 627 8.86 -1.76 8.91
C ALA A 627 9.92 -2.86 8.77
N ILE A 628 9.96 -3.78 9.74
CA ILE A 628 10.74 -5.02 9.66
C ILE A 628 9.79 -6.14 9.21
N ASN A 629 9.62 -6.27 7.90
CA ASN A 629 8.70 -7.22 7.27
C ASN A 629 9.22 -8.66 7.32
N ALA A 630 10.54 -8.84 7.32
CA ALA A 630 11.20 -10.12 7.47
C ALA A 630 12.63 -9.90 8.01
N SER A 631 13.25 -10.98 8.48
CA SER A 631 14.64 -11.01 8.94
C SER A 631 14.93 -10.12 10.16
N THR A 632 16.21 -9.76 10.36
CA THR A 632 16.73 -9.07 11.53
C THR A 632 17.19 -7.65 11.20
N LEU A 633 16.65 -6.64 11.90
CA LEU A 633 17.27 -5.32 12.03
C LEU A 633 18.07 -5.27 13.32
N ASP A 634 19.35 -4.92 13.25
CA ASP A 634 20.22 -4.72 14.40
C ASP A 634 20.63 -3.25 14.48
N ILE A 635 20.14 -2.53 15.49
CA ILE A 635 20.48 -1.13 15.69
C ILE A 635 21.79 -0.96 16.46
N ALA A 636 22.38 -2.04 16.99
CA ALA A 636 23.60 -2.01 17.81
C ALA A 636 23.51 -0.91 18.88
N SER A 637 24.54 -0.08 19.03
CA SER A 637 24.55 1.07 19.95
C SER A 637 23.92 2.35 19.38
N ASN A 638 23.35 2.30 18.18
CA ASN A 638 22.78 3.46 17.49
C ASN A 638 21.31 3.70 17.88
N THR A 639 20.86 4.95 17.77
CA THR A 639 19.45 5.29 17.86
C THR A 639 18.72 5.13 16.53
N LEU A 640 17.43 4.81 16.62
CA LEU A 640 16.49 4.86 15.50
C LEU A 640 15.26 5.66 15.92
N THR A 641 15.08 6.85 15.36
CA THR A 641 14.04 7.79 15.78
C THR A 641 13.12 8.18 14.64
N ASN A 642 11.86 8.50 14.95
CA ASN A 642 11.00 9.23 14.01
C ASN A 642 11.14 10.74 14.20
N THR A 643 11.16 11.48 13.09
CA THR A 643 11.21 12.96 13.04
C THR A 643 10.01 13.59 12.33
N GLY A 644 9.01 12.78 11.96
CA GLY A 644 7.76 13.20 11.33
C GLY A 644 6.57 13.18 12.29
N THR A 645 5.37 12.99 11.73
CA THR A 645 4.11 12.88 12.49
C THR A 645 3.28 11.70 12.00
N GLY A 646 2.60 11.01 12.93
CA GLY A 646 1.68 9.90 12.61
C GLY A 646 2.34 8.58 12.17
N ALA A 647 3.68 8.51 12.13
CA ALA A 647 4.40 7.33 11.67
C ALA A 647 4.25 6.10 12.60
N THR A 648 4.40 4.92 12.00
CA THR A 648 4.32 3.60 12.67
C THR A 648 5.68 2.90 12.63
N PHE A 649 6.07 2.30 13.75
CA PHE A 649 7.16 1.32 13.82
C PHE A 649 6.59 -0.10 13.90
N SER A 650 6.95 -0.97 12.96
CA SER A 650 6.39 -2.33 12.90
C SER A 650 7.45 -3.43 12.79
N ILE A 651 7.14 -4.58 13.41
CA ILE A 651 7.93 -5.82 13.34
C ILE A 651 6.97 -6.96 13.01
N ALA A 652 7.15 -7.61 11.86
CA ALA A 652 6.30 -8.71 11.44
C ALA A 652 6.53 -10.00 12.25
N ASN A 653 5.60 -10.94 12.16
CA ASN A 653 5.74 -12.28 12.71
C ASN A 653 7.02 -12.96 12.18
N GLY A 654 7.84 -13.52 13.06
CA GLY A 654 9.14 -14.14 12.71
C GLY A 654 10.28 -13.16 12.40
N ALA A 655 10.03 -11.85 12.30
CA ALA A 655 11.07 -10.84 12.16
C ALA A 655 11.64 -10.42 13.53
N THR A 656 12.87 -9.91 13.54
CA THR A 656 13.64 -9.60 14.76
C THR A 656 14.17 -8.17 14.77
N LEU A 657 14.03 -7.48 15.89
CA LEU A 657 14.79 -6.27 16.23
C LEU A 657 15.85 -6.62 17.28
N ARG A 658 17.10 -6.19 17.09
CA ARG A 658 18.20 -6.34 18.05
C ARG A 658 18.71 -4.97 18.49
N ILE A 659 18.94 -4.80 19.79
CA ILE A 659 19.29 -3.53 20.43
C ILE A 659 20.53 -3.76 21.30
N GLY A 660 21.65 -3.16 20.91
CA GLY A 660 22.96 -3.27 21.57
C GLY A 660 23.33 -2.05 22.42
N GLY A 661 24.59 -1.99 22.86
CA GLY A 661 25.14 -0.87 23.63
C GLY A 661 24.30 -0.50 24.86
N THR A 662 24.06 0.80 25.05
CA THR A 662 23.05 1.32 25.99
C THR A 662 21.78 1.78 25.26
N GLY A 663 21.52 1.22 24.07
CA GLY A 663 20.41 1.63 23.20
C GLY A 663 19.04 1.28 23.78
N SER A 664 18.05 2.13 23.48
CA SER A 664 16.63 1.96 23.81
C SER A 664 15.84 1.42 22.61
N PHE A 665 14.57 1.07 22.83
CA PHE A 665 13.64 0.81 21.73
C PHE A 665 13.50 2.05 20.82
N PRO A 666 13.27 1.87 19.50
CA PRO A 666 13.03 2.98 18.56
C PRO A 666 11.90 3.91 19.03
N ALA A 667 12.13 5.22 18.96
CA ALA A 667 11.30 6.22 19.63
C ALA A 667 10.74 7.29 18.65
N GLY A 668 9.72 8.03 19.10
CA GLY A 668 9.08 9.11 18.33
C GLY A 668 7.92 8.68 17.43
N TYR A 669 7.64 7.37 17.34
CA TYR A 669 6.53 6.84 16.52
C TYR A 669 5.19 7.02 17.25
N ALA A 670 4.15 7.34 16.49
CA ALA A 670 2.78 7.47 17.01
C ALA A 670 2.15 6.10 17.29
N ASN A 671 2.53 5.07 16.52
CA ASN A 671 2.03 3.71 16.66
C ASN A 671 3.17 2.70 16.68
N TYR A 672 3.00 1.64 17.47
CA TYR A 672 3.86 0.46 17.47
C TYR A 672 3.03 -0.76 17.05
N THR A 673 3.54 -1.60 16.16
CA THR A 673 2.80 -2.80 15.68
C THR A 673 3.74 -3.99 15.58
N LEU A 674 3.77 -4.79 16.64
CA LEU A 674 4.62 -5.97 16.75
C LEU A 674 3.77 -7.23 16.59
N GLY A 675 4.16 -8.11 15.68
CA GLY A 675 3.52 -9.41 15.49
C GLY A 675 3.67 -10.30 16.72
N ALA A 676 2.67 -11.12 17.02
CA ALA A 676 2.67 -12.01 18.18
C ALA A 676 3.89 -12.97 18.23
N THR A 677 4.47 -13.31 17.08
CA THR A 677 5.69 -14.12 16.98
C THR A 677 6.92 -13.35 16.48
N SER A 678 6.89 -12.02 16.47
CA SER A 678 8.10 -11.21 16.26
C SER A 678 9.06 -11.38 17.45
N THR A 679 10.30 -10.91 17.33
CA THR A 679 11.28 -10.93 18.43
C THR A 679 11.90 -9.55 18.63
N THR A 680 12.05 -9.13 19.89
CA THR A 680 12.93 -8.01 20.26
C THR A 680 14.00 -8.51 21.22
N GLU A 681 15.27 -8.35 20.84
CA GLU A 681 16.43 -8.71 21.65
C GLU A 681 17.15 -7.46 22.18
N TYR A 682 17.29 -7.35 23.51
CA TYR A 682 18.21 -6.42 24.16
C TYR A 682 19.50 -7.18 24.52
N TYR A 683 20.54 -7.06 23.69
CA TYR A 683 21.81 -7.78 23.82
C TYR A 683 23.00 -6.88 24.20
N GLY A 684 22.74 -5.61 24.50
CA GLY A 684 23.75 -4.61 24.84
C GLY A 684 24.38 -4.80 26.22
N GLY A 685 24.88 -3.70 26.77
CA GLY A 685 25.32 -3.58 28.16
C GLY A 685 24.13 -3.30 29.09
N ALA A 686 24.28 -2.31 29.98
CA ALA A 686 23.17 -1.87 30.82
C ALA A 686 22.05 -1.24 29.96
N GLN A 687 20.83 -1.78 30.03
CA GLN A 687 19.69 -1.35 29.22
C GLN A 687 18.39 -1.35 30.02
N SER A 688 17.53 -0.37 29.75
CA SER A 688 16.15 -0.33 30.25
C SER A 688 15.19 -0.79 29.14
N VAL A 689 14.34 -1.78 29.43
CA VAL A 689 13.33 -2.25 28.47
C VAL A 689 12.20 -1.23 28.40
N SER A 690 11.89 -0.77 27.20
CA SER A 690 10.89 0.27 26.97
C SER A 690 9.45 -0.26 27.14
N THR A 691 8.56 0.61 27.59
CA THR A 691 7.10 0.39 27.55
C THR A 691 6.57 0.81 26.18
N LEU A 692 5.56 0.10 25.65
CA LEU A 692 5.07 0.32 24.28
C LEU A 692 3.65 0.93 24.23
N GLY A 693 3.28 1.73 25.24
CA GLY A 693 2.09 2.60 25.19
C GLY A 693 0.74 1.91 24.94
N GLY A 694 0.56 0.66 25.41
CA GLY A 694 -0.62 -0.16 25.15
C GLY A 694 -0.40 -1.26 24.10
N SER A 695 0.70 -1.22 23.35
CA SER A 695 1.19 -2.35 22.56
C SER A 695 1.99 -3.33 23.42
N GLN A 696 2.21 -4.53 22.89
CA GLN A 696 2.99 -5.60 23.52
C GLN A 696 4.13 -6.06 22.60
N TYR A 697 5.19 -6.62 23.18
CA TYR A 697 6.20 -7.35 22.40
C TYR A 697 5.61 -8.67 21.87
N GLY A 698 6.17 -9.21 20.79
CA GLY A 698 5.99 -10.62 20.44
C GLY A 698 6.70 -11.49 21.47
N ASN A 699 7.93 -11.90 21.15
CA ASN A 699 8.90 -12.45 22.10
C ASN A 699 9.87 -11.34 22.56
N LEU A 700 10.28 -11.40 23.83
CA LEU A 700 11.32 -10.54 24.41
C LEU A 700 12.54 -11.41 24.77
N ILE A 701 13.72 -11.06 24.27
CA ILE A 701 14.98 -11.71 24.62
C ILE A 701 15.89 -10.68 25.30
N LEU A 702 16.45 -11.05 26.44
CA LEU A 702 17.39 -10.26 27.24
C LEU A 702 18.70 -11.04 27.35
N SER A 703 19.74 -10.56 26.70
CA SER A 703 20.99 -11.31 26.48
C SER A 703 22.23 -10.38 26.53
N GLY A 704 23.38 -10.92 26.16
CA GLY A 704 24.63 -10.16 26.04
C GLY A 704 25.30 -9.91 27.38
N SER A 705 25.37 -8.64 27.80
CA SER A 705 26.14 -8.22 28.98
C SER A 705 25.39 -7.19 29.84
N GLY A 706 25.92 -6.87 31.02
CA GLY A 706 25.31 -5.85 31.90
C GLY A 706 23.91 -6.18 32.42
N ALA A 707 23.34 -5.26 33.21
CA ALA A 707 22.03 -5.42 33.81
C ALA A 707 20.90 -4.93 32.88
N LYS A 708 19.79 -5.67 32.85
CA LYS A 708 18.57 -5.35 32.11
C LYS A 708 17.48 -4.96 33.12
N THR A 709 16.85 -3.81 32.94
CA THR A 709 15.88 -3.27 33.90
C THR A 709 14.53 -3.05 33.26
N LEU A 710 13.46 -3.51 33.92
CA LEU A 710 12.08 -3.18 33.57
C LEU A 710 11.61 -2.08 34.52
N ALA A 711 11.77 -0.83 34.08
CA ALA A 711 11.39 0.36 34.84
C ALA A 711 9.90 0.72 34.72
N GLY A 712 9.15 0.00 33.88
CA GLY A 712 7.72 0.17 33.61
C GLY A 712 7.03 -1.17 33.32
N ASN A 713 5.71 -1.18 33.27
CA ASN A 713 4.92 -2.36 32.91
C ASN A 713 5.26 -2.85 31.49
N VAL A 714 5.62 -4.13 31.35
CA VAL A 714 5.98 -4.77 30.08
C VAL A 714 5.06 -5.97 29.83
N VAL A 715 4.59 -6.11 28.59
CA VAL A 715 3.72 -7.20 28.14
C VAL A 715 4.36 -7.89 26.94
N THR A 716 4.37 -9.22 26.92
CA THR A 716 4.75 -10.06 25.78
C THR A 716 3.60 -10.97 25.37
N ALA A 717 3.34 -11.11 24.07
CA ALA A 717 2.39 -12.08 23.53
C ALA A 717 2.96 -13.51 23.57
N GLY A 718 4.26 -13.64 23.32
CA GLY A 718 5.03 -14.87 23.37
C GLY A 718 5.93 -14.95 24.60
N ASN A 719 7.11 -15.54 24.44
CA ASN A 719 8.04 -15.85 25.53
C ASN A 719 8.84 -14.61 25.99
N ALA A 720 9.23 -14.62 27.26
CA ALA A 720 10.27 -13.76 27.81
C ALA A 720 11.50 -14.63 28.14
N THR A 721 12.61 -14.41 27.46
CA THR A 721 13.85 -15.20 27.60
C THR A 721 14.97 -14.34 28.17
N VAL A 722 15.68 -14.84 29.17
CA VAL A 722 16.84 -14.19 29.80
C VAL A 722 18.02 -15.15 29.72
N THR A 723 19.13 -14.70 29.12
CA THR A 723 20.29 -15.55 28.85
C THR A 723 21.56 -14.91 29.40
N ASN A 724 22.13 -15.50 30.46
CA ASN A 724 23.40 -15.10 31.08
C ASN A 724 23.52 -13.62 31.52
N VAL A 725 22.40 -12.91 31.73
CA VAL A 725 22.36 -11.52 32.20
C VAL A 725 21.50 -11.35 33.45
N ALA A 726 21.69 -10.26 34.18
CA ALA A 726 20.78 -9.87 35.26
C ALA A 726 19.54 -9.18 34.68
N LEU A 727 18.36 -9.57 35.13
CA LEU A 727 17.07 -8.92 34.86
C LEU A 727 16.50 -8.42 36.19
N THR A 728 16.23 -7.13 36.32
CA THR A 728 15.53 -6.54 37.47
C THR A 728 14.19 -5.95 37.03
N VAL A 729 13.09 -6.50 37.54
CA VAL A 729 11.75 -5.87 37.46
C VAL A 729 11.58 -5.00 38.70
N VAL A 730 11.47 -3.69 38.52
CA VAL A 730 11.51 -2.74 39.65
C VAL A 730 10.21 -2.74 40.45
N SER A 731 10.29 -2.33 41.72
CA SER A 731 9.12 -2.20 42.60
C SER A 731 8.02 -1.38 41.94
N GLY A 732 6.78 -1.86 41.99
CA GLY A 732 5.63 -1.16 41.42
C GLY A 732 5.27 -1.61 40.00
N GLN A 733 6.04 -2.50 39.35
CA GLN A 733 5.88 -2.85 37.93
C GLN A 733 5.55 -4.32 37.68
N ASN A 734 4.82 -4.55 36.59
CA ASN A 734 4.37 -5.87 36.13
C ASN A 734 5.15 -6.31 34.87
N LEU A 735 5.61 -7.55 34.86
CA LEU A 735 5.97 -8.28 33.64
C LEU A 735 4.87 -9.30 33.35
N THR A 736 4.10 -9.06 32.28
CA THR A 736 3.06 -9.97 31.81
C THR A 736 3.58 -10.77 30.63
N VAL A 737 3.57 -12.11 30.75
CA VAL A 737 4.12 -13.02 29.74
C VAL A 737 3.00 -13.94 29.23
N GLY A 738 2.70 -13.84 27.93
CA GLY A 738 1.72 -14.69 27.24
C GLY A 738 2.22 -16.12 26.96
N GLY A 739 3.54 -16.34 26.98
CA GLY A 739 4.18 -17.65 26.93
C GLY A 739 4.97 -18.00 28.19
N ASN A 740 6.15 -18.60 27.99
CA ASN A 740 7.06 -19.03 29.06
C ASN A 740 8.01 -17.90 29.49
N LEU A 741 8.33 -17.84 30.79
CA LEU A 741 9.54 -17.17 31.29
C LEU A 741 10.70 -18.18 31.31
N VAL A 742 11.73 -17.94 30.49
CA VAL A 742 12.89 -18.82 30.31
C VAL A 742 14.15 -18.14 30.83
N ASN A 743 14.61 -18.51 32.02
CA ASN A 743 15.90 -18.05 32.55
C ASN A 743 17.01 -19.09 32.28
N SER A 744 17.79 -18.84 31.23
CA SER A 744 18.95 -19.64 30.84
C SER A 744 20.25 -19.04 31.40
N GLY A 745 20.53 -19.28 32.68
CA GLY A 745 21.79 -18.88 33.33
C GLY A 745 21.88 -17.40 33.74
N GLY A 746 20.79 -16.63 33.60
CA GLY A 746 20.71 -15.26 34.10
C GLY A 746 20.31 -15.15 35.57
N ASN A 747 20.31 -13.92 36.10
CA ASN A 747 19.80 -13.60 37.43
C ASN A 747 18.53 -12.75 37.29
N VAL A 748 17.36 -13.39 37.31
CA VAL A 748 16.06 -12.73 37.23
C VAL A 748 15.56 -12.39 38.63
N SER A 749 15.34 -11.11 38.90
CA SER A 749 14.86 -10.58 40.19
C SER A 749 13.62 -9.71 40.02
N PHE A 750 12.55 -10.08 40.72
CA PHE A 750 11.36 -9.26 40.93
C PHE A 750 11.50 -8.58 42.29
N LEU A 751 11.62 -7.24 42.32
CA LEU A 751 11.71 -6.50 43.57
C LEU A 751 10.35 -6.50 44.31
N ASN A 752 10.30 -5.96 45.53
CA ASN A 752 9.05 -5.91 46.31
C ASN A 752 7.92 -5.21 45.52
N ASN A 753 6.76 -5.84 45.43
CA ASN A 753 5.61 -5.42 44.59
C ASN A 753 5.90 -5.37 43.08
N ALA A 754 6.95 -6.05 42.60
CA ALA A 754 7.08 -6.40 41.19
C ALA A 754 6.44 -7.77 40.94
N ASN A 755 5.69 -7.91 39.85
CA ASN A 755 4.86 -9.08 39.60
C ASN A 755 5.22 -9.78 38.28
N LEU A 756 5.16 -11.10 38.26
CA LEU A 756 5.09 -11.92 37.05
C LEU A 756 3.64 -12.37 36.83
N LEU A 757 3.00 -11.84 35.79
CA LEU A 757 1.66 -12.26 35.38
C LEU A 757 1.72 -13.21 34.19
N GLN A 758 0.89 -14.25 34.26
CA GLN A 758 0.67 -15.22 33.19
C GLN A 758 -0.83 -15.49 33.18
N GLY A 759 -1.51 -15.10 32.09
CA GLY A 759 -2.95 -14.83 32.09
C GLY A 759 -3.86 -16.06 32.00
N ALA A 760 -5.17 -15.85 32.15
CA ALA A 760 -6.20 -16.91 32.18
C ALA A 760 -6.22 -17.83 30.95
N ALA A 761 -5.83 -17.32 29.77
CA ALA A 761 -5.72 -18.10 28.54
C ALA A 761 -4.57 -19.14 28.56
N THR A 762 -3.65 -19.05 29.53
CA THR A 762 -2.52 -19.94 29.68
C THR A 762 -2.77 -20.96 30.80
N THR A 763 -3.32 -22.12 30.45
CA THR A 763 -3.55 -23.23 31.40
C THR A 763 -2.24 -23.89 31.86
N THR A 764 -1.20 -23.84 31.02
CA THR A 764 0.17 -24.27 31.31
C THR A 764 1.18 -23.39 30.58
N ASN A 765 2.10 -22.74 31.29
CA ASN A 765 3.38 -22.28 30.72
C ASN A 765 4.51 -22.98 31.47
N ASN A 766 5.43 -23.55 30.70
CA ASN A 766 6.59 -24.29 31.18
C ASN A 766 7.74 -23.30 31.39
N ASN A 767 7.64 -22.50 32.46
CA ASN A 767 8.75 -21.66 32.90
C ASN A 767 9.99 -22.52 33.16
N SER A 768 11.18 -21.95 33.00
CA SER A 768 12.45 -22.66 33.25
C SER A 768 13.50 -21.77 33.88
N GLY A 769 14.35 -22.36 34.73
CA GLY A 769 15.37 -21.65 35.49
C GLY A 769 14.82 -20.90 36.72
N ASN A 770 15.67 -20.69 37.71
CA ASN A 770 15.27 -20.04 38.96
C ASN A 770 15.11 -18.52 38.78
N VAL A 771 14.13 -17.95 39.44
CA VAL A 771 13.99 -16.49 39.63
C VAL A 771 14.08 -16.18 41.12
N VAL A 772 14.37 -14.92 41.44
CA VAL A 772 14.27 -14.36 42.79
C VAL A 772 13.04 -13.47 42.86
N VAL A 773 12.15 -13.71 43.82
CA VAL A 773 10.99 -12.85 44.11
C VAL A 773 11.16 -12.28 45.51
N PHE A 774 11.33 -10.96 45.60
CA PHE A 774 11.40 -10.25 46.87
C PHE A 774 10.00 -9.86 47.33
N ARG A 775 9.70 -10.12 48.61
CA ARG A 775 8.46 -9.70 49.25
C ARG A 775 8.72 -9.24 50.67
N ASN A 776 8.45 -7.97 50.92
CA ASN A 776 8.55 -7.42 52.27
C ASN A 776 7.29 -7.79 53.08
N SER A 777 7.45 -8.15 54.35
CA SER A 777 6.34 -8.28 55.29
C SER A 777 5.76 -6.92 55.70
N SER A 778 4.73 -6.92 56.55
CA SER A 778 4.45 -5.78 57.41
C SER A 778 5.59 -5.60 58.44
N PRO A 779 5.70 -4.42 59.08
CA PRO A 779 6.49 -4.31 60.32
C PRO A 779 5.90 -5.25 61.39
N LEU A 780 6.75 -6.05 62.03
CA LEU A 780 6.38 -7.06 63.05
C LEU A 780 7.44 -7.10 64.17
N PHE A 781 7.08 -7.42 65.41
CA PHE A 781 8.04 -7.56 66.53
C PHE A 781 8.72 -8.94 66.52
N ARG A 782 9.84 -9.08 67.23
CA ARG A 782 10.70 -10.29 67.18
C ARG A 782 10.01 -11.61 67.56
N GLN A 783 8.96 -11.56 68.39
CA GLN A 783 8.23 -12.76 68.81
C GLN A 783 6.97 -13.03 67.97
N ASP A 784 6.63 -12.13 67.04
CA ASP A 784 5.48 -12.27 66.18
C ASP A 784 5.71 -13.28 65.07
N TYR A 785 4.60 -13.70 64.49
CA TYR A 785 4.54 -14.62 63.38
C TYR A 785 3.83 -13.96 62.21
N THR A 786 4.11 -14.46 61.00
CA THR A 786 3.34 -14.12 59.81
C THR A 786 3.18 -15.35 58.93
N MET A 787 2.10 -15.35 58.15
CA MET A 787 1.72 -16.44 57.25
C MET A 787 2.36 -16.26 55.88
N TRP A 788 3.25 -17.18 55.52
CA TRP A 788 3.92 -17.22 54.23
C TRP A 788 3.45 -18.40 53.39
N SER A 789 3.44 -18.19 52.08
CA SER A 789 3.44 -19.22 51.04
C SER A 789 4.52 -18.87 50.02
N SER A 790 4.83 -19.79 49.10
CA SER A 790 5.90 -19.55 48.14
C SER A 790 5.40 -19.24 46.72
N PRO A 791 5.85 -18.12 46.12
CA PRO A 791 5.64 -17.82 44.71
C PRO A 791 6.50 -18.69 43.76
N VAL A 792 7.38 -19.54 44.30
CA VAL A 792 8.32 -20.36 43.53
C VAL A 792 8.35 -21.81 44.06
N ALA A 793 8.57 -22.77 43.17
CA ALA A 793 8.81 -24.16 43.55
C ALA A 793 10.24 -24.33 44.12
N ALA A 794 10.39 -25.33 44.99
CA ALA A 794 11.66 -25.71 45.61
C ALA A 794 12.37 -24.65 46.46
N GLN A 795 11.69 -23.55 46.86
CA GLN A 795 12.20 -22.66 47.90
C GLN A 795 12.43 -23.47 49.18
N ASN A 796 13.65 -23.42 49.71
CA ASN A 796 13.99 -24.00 51.00
C ASN A 796 13.26 -23.28 52.16
N LEU A 797 12.59 -24.02 53.03
CA LEU A 797 11.78 -23.42 54.10
C LEU A 797 12.64 -22.73 55.16
N PHE A 798 13.70 -23.39 55.64
CA PHE A 798 14.61 -22.77 56.62
C PHE A 798 15.43 -21.63 55.98
N GLY A 799 15.96 -21.85 54.78
CA GLY A 799 16.74 -20.88 54.01
C GLY A 799 15.96 -19.65 53.52
N PHE A 800 14.64 -19.64 53.65
CA PHE A 800 13.84 -18.41 53.50
C PHE A 800 14.04 -17.44 54.67
N SER A 801 14.20 -17.94 55.90
CA SER A 801 14.48 -17.15 57.10
C SER A 801 15.51 -17.85 58.00
N PRO A 802 16.80 -17.92 57.59
CA PRO A 802 17.82 -18.70 58.27
C PRO A 802 18.16 -18.20 59.69
N ASN A 803 17.74 -16.99 60.03
CA ASN A 803 17.90 -16.40 61.37
C ASN A 803 16.66 -16.58 62.26
N THR A 804 15.58 -17.19 61.76
CA THR A 804 14.48 -17.72 62.60
C THR A 804 14.95 -19.04 63.21
N LEU A 805 14.65 -19.29 64.50
CA LEU A 805 15.01 -20.56 65.14
C LEU A 805 14.35 -21.73 64.38
N PRO A 806 15.05 -22.86 64.14
CA PRO A 806 14.49 -23.97 63.35
C PRO A 806 13.18 -24.55 63.92
N ASN A 807 12.97 -24.43 65.23
CA ASN A 807 11.73 -24.85 65.90
C ASN A 807 10.61 -23.78 65.90
N ARG A 808 10.71 -22.76 65.03
CA ARG A 808 9.75 -21.65 64.93
C ARG A 808 9.17 -21.43 63.53
N PHE A 809 9.14 -22.52 62.76
CA PHE A 809 8.39 -22.67 61.53
C PHE A 809 7.29 -23.72 61.79
N TYR A 810 6.06 -23.41 61.38
CA TYR A 810 4.89 -24.22 61.69
C TYR A 810 4.05 -24.47 60.45
N THR A 811 3.48 -25.67 60.37
CA THR A 811 2.33 -26.00 59.52
C THR A 811 1.07 -26.08 60.37
N TYR A 812 -0.10 -26.13 59.75
CA TYR A 812 -1.36 -26.29 60.45
C TYR A 812 -1.82 -27.76 60.42
N ASN A 813 -2.17 -28.32 61.57
CA ASN A 813 -2.76 -29.65 61.68
C ASN A 813 -4.28 -29.52 61.78
N THR A 814 -4.96 -29.69 60.65
CA THR A 814 -6.43 -29.66 60.55
C THR A 814 -7.13 -30.66 61.48
N ALA A 815 -6.52 -31.81 61.82
CA ALA A 815 -7.15 -32.78 62.71
C ALA A 815 -7.23 -32.33 64.18
N THR A 816 -6.39 -31.37 64.59
CA THR A 816 -6.32 -30.86 65.98
C THR A 816 -6.49 -29.34 66.04
N ASP A 817 -6.75 -28.67 64.91
CA ASP A 817 -6.82 -27.22 64.73
C ASP A 817 -5.65 -26.43 65.34
N GLN A 818 -4.44 -27.02 65.31
CA GLN A 818 -3.23 -26.48 65.96
C GLN A 818 -2.07 -26.28 64.99
N TYR A 819 -1.26 -25.25 65.24
CA TYR A 819 0.03 -25.10 64.60
C TYR A 819 1.04 -26.11 65.15
N ILE A 820 1.51 -27.01 64.29
CA ILE A 820 2.54 -28.00 64.62
C ILE A 820 3.89 -27.56 64.05
N GLN A 821 4.95 -27.72 64.84
CA GLN A 821 6.30 -27.39 64.40
C GLN A 821 6.69 -28.27 63.21
N VAL A 822 7.28 -27.70 62.17
CA VAL A 822 7.86 -28.48 61.07
C VAL A 822 9.08 -29.26 61.62
N PRO A 823 9.08 -30.60 61.58
CA PRO A 823 10.18 -31.41 62.11
C PRO A 823 11.41 -31.33 61.20
N GLY A 824 12.61 -31.51 61.77
CA GLY A 824 13.85 -31.68 61.00
C GLY A 824 14.37 -30.44 60.26
N LEU A 825 13.94 -29.23 60.64
CA LEU A 825 14.54 -27.99 60.12
C LEU A 825 15.89 -27.68 60.78
N GLY A 826 16.77 -27.02 60.02
CA GLY A 826 18.14 -26.68 60.39
C GLY A 826 18.92 -26.21 59.16
N THR A 827 20.20 -25.87 59.34
CA THR A 827 21.06 -25.20 58.33
C THR A 827 21.26 -25.96 57.01
N SER A 828 20.94 -27.25 56.97
CA SER A 828 21.04 -28.11 55.77
C SER A 828 19.75 -28.87 55.44
N SER A 829 18.61 -28.50 56.04
CA SER A 829 17.33 -29.22 55.83
C SER A 829 16.86 -29.13 54.38
N ALA A 830 16.46 -30.26 53.79
CA ALA A 830 15.95 -30.32 52.41
C ALA A 830 14.46 -29.91 52.29
N THR A 831 13.78 -29.62 53.41
CA THR A 831 12.35 -29.25 53.42
C THR A 831 12.09 -27.96 52.66
N THR A 832 11.20 -28.03 51.68
CA THR A 832 10.78 -26.90 50.84
C THR A 832 9.34 -26.47 51.15
N PHE A 833 8.96 -25.29 50.69
CA PHE A 833 7.56 -24.89 50.63
C PHE A 833 6.80 -25.75 49.62
N THR A 834 5.69 -26.35 50.03
CA THR A 834 4.72 -26.96 49.11
C THR A 834 3.91 -25.85 48.42
N PRO A 835 3.76 -25.86 47.07
CA PRO A 835 3.00 -24.84 46.36
C PRO A 835 1.55 -24.75 46.84
N GLY A 836 1.11 -23.54 47.19
CA GLY A 836 -0.26 -23.26 47.65
C GLY A 836 -0.52 -23.60 49.12
N THR A 837 0.44 -24.20 49.82
CA THR A 837 0.38 -24.44 51.27
C THR A 837 0.89 -23.22 52.04
N GLY A 838 0.25 -22.92 53.16
CA GLY A 838 0.70 -21.87 54.09
C GLY A 838 1.61 -22.40 55.20
N TYR A 839 2.54 -21.56 55.64
CA TYR A 839 3.46 -21.80 56.75
C TYR A 839 3.48 -20.58 57.68
N LEU A 840 3.40 -20.82 58.98
CA LEU A 840 3.44 -19.77 59.99
C LEU A 840 4.89 -19.70 60.51
N ILE A 841 5.56 -18.57 60.25
CA ILE A 841 6.99 -18.42 60.50
C ILE A 841 7.19 -17.26 61.47
N ARG A 842 7.96 -17.49 62.54
CA ARG A 842 8.32 -16.42 63.48
C ARG A 842 9.33 -15.48 62.86
N MET A 843 9.25 -14.21 63.23
CA MET A 843 10.25 -13.20 62.90
C MET A 843 11.68 -13.63 63.32
N PRO A 844 12.72 -13.23 62.55
CA PRO A 844 14.11 -13.60 62.83
C PRO A 844 14.58 -13.24 64.24
N ASN A 845 15.34 -14.15 64.85
CA ASN A 845 16.04 -13.91 66.10
C ASN A 845 17.28 -13.02 65.93
N GLY A 846 17.95 -13.04 64.77
CA GLY A 846 19.11 -12.19 64.49
C GLY A 846 18.70 -10.91 63.76
N SER A 847 19.30 -9.77 64.11
CA SER A 847 19.12 -8.51 63.38
C SER A 847 19.95 -8.44 62.09
N PHE A 848 20.95 -9.31 61.96
CA PHE A 848 21.86 -9.41 60.82
C PHE A 848 22.00 -10.87 60.39
N ASP A 849 22.33 -11.09 59.12
CA ASP A 849 22.72 -12.39 58.60
C ASP A 849 24.16 -12.77 59.04
N GLY A 850 24.60 -13.99 58.67
CA GLY A 850 25.96 -14.46 58.95
C GLY A 850 27.06 -13.73 58.18
N GLN A 851 26.72 -12.67 57.42
CA GLN A 851 27.62 -11.81 56.65
C GLN A 851 27.56 -10.35 57.14
N GLY A 852 26.72 -10.03 58.14
CA GLY A 852 26.57 -8.68 58.71
C GLY A 852 25.55 -7.78 58.02
N ASN A 853 24.75 -8.28 57.07
CA ASN A 853 23.68 -7.50 56.43
C ASN A 853 22.39 -7.56 57.26
N PRO A 854 21.60 -6.48 57.39
CA PRO A 854 20.31 -6.52 58.08
C PRO A 854 19.35 -7.57 57.51
N THR A 855 18.69 -8.34 58.38
CA THR A 855 17.67 -9.33 57.97
C THR A 855 16.32 -8.71 57.56
N GLY A 856 16.22 -7.40 57.68
CA GLY A 856 15.02 -6.62 57.46
C GLY A 856 15.32 -5.13 57.63
N THR A 857 14.30 -4.30 57.43
CA THR A 857 14.35 -2.86 57.72
C THR A 857 13.72 -2.60 59.08
N PHE A 858 14.50 -2.10 60.06
CA PHE A 858 14.00 -1.76 61.40
C PHE A 858 13.22 -0.45 61.38
N SER A 859 12.15 -0.36 62.19
CA SER A 859 11.38 0.88 62.33
C SER A 859 12.13 1.95 63.14
N THR A 860 13.01 1.54 64.06
CA THR A 860 13.94 2.43 64.80
C THR A 860 15.37 1.91 64.71
N ASN A 861 15.71 0.81 65.39
CA ASN A 861 17.03 0.19 65.33
C ASN A 861 17.03 -1.32 65.67
N ALA A 862 18.17 -1.95 65.36
CA ALA A 862 18.40 -3.38 65.55
C ALA A 862 18.37 -3.84 67.02
N ALA A 863 18.75 -2.99 67.99
CA ALA A 863 18.88 -3.38 69.40
C ALA A 863 17.55 -3.34 70.16
N GLU A 864 16.69 -2.37 69.83
CA GLU A 864 15.30 -2.32 70.31
C GLU A 864 14.47 -3.48 69.77
N TYR A 865 14.70 -3.91 68.52
CA TYR A 865 14.01 -5.06 67.94
C TYR A 865 14.37 -6.36 68.68
N GLN A 866 15.63 -6.53 69.08
CA GLN A 866 16.06 -7.67 69.90
C GLN A 866 15.35 -7.72 71.26
N GLN A 867 15.09 -6.56 71.86
CA GLN A 867 14.35 -6.43 73.11
C GLN A 867 12.83 -6.53 72.93
N GLY A 868 12.32 -6.53 71.69
CA GLY A 868 10.88 -6.54 71.39
C GLY A 868 10.20 -5.17 71.56
N ILE A 869 10.98 -4.08 71.55
CA ILE A 869 10.49 -2.70 71.75
C ILE A 869 10.02 -2.06 70.43
N THR A 870 10.60 -2.47 69.30
CA THR A 870 10.31 -1.94 67.97
C THR A 870 10.08 -3.06 66.95
N THR A 871 9.47 -2.72 65.82
CA THR A 871 9.16 -3.64 64.73
C THR A 871 10.27 -3.70 63.67
N MET A 872 10.29 -4.79 62.90
CA MET A 872 11.11 -4.95 61.69
C MET A 872 10.23 -5.36 60.51
N THR A 873 10.45 -4.74 59.35
CA THR A 873 9.96 -5.21 58.06
C THR A 873 10.91 -6.29 57.55
N PHE A 874 10.48 -7.55 57.52
CA PHE A 874 11.29 -8.65 57.01
C PHE A 874 11.38 -8.58 55.47
N ASN A 875 12.60 -8.62 54.93
CA ASN A 875 12.85 -8.62 53.49
C ASN A 875 12.85 -10.06 52.94
N GLY A 876 11.67 -10.65 52.81
CA GLY A 876 11.50 -12.02 52.31
C GLY A 876 12.08 -12.21 50.91
N ARG A 877 12.87 -13.27 50.73
CA ARG A 877 13.55 -13.59 49.47
C ARG A 877 13.24 -15.02 49.05
N PHE A 878 12.34 -15.16 48.09
CA PHE A 878 12.03 -16.43 47.43
C PHE A 878 12.98 -16.65 46.26
N SER A 879 13.49 -17.86 46.06
CA SER A 879 14.48 -18.23 45.06
C SER A 879 14.21 -19.65 44.56
N GLY A 880 13.73 -19.77 43.32
CA GLY A 880 13.29 -21.06 42.75
C GLY A 880 12.58 -20.89 41.41
N LEU A 881 12.02 -21.97 40.88
CA LEU A 881 11.26 -21.94 39.61
C LEU A 881 9.91 -21.22 39.83
N PRO A 882 9.55 -20.18 39.07
CA PRO A 882 8.31 -19.43 39.31
C PRO A 882 7.07 -20.27 39.04
N ASN A 883 6.22 -20.37 40.05
CA ASN A 883 4.98 -21.17 40.02
C ASN A 883 3.99 -20.61 38.99
N ASN A 884 3.39 -21.51 38.22
CA ASN A 884 2.48 -21.16 37.13
C ASN A 884 1.52 -22.31 36.77
N GLY A 885 0.48 -21.99 36.01
CA GLY A 885 -0.62 -22.91 35.70
C GLY A 885 -1.57 -23.04 36.88
N ASN A 886 -2.55 -23.94 36.77
CA ASN A 886 -3.47 -24.20 37.86
C ASN A 886 -2.78 -25.04 38.95
N ILE A 887 -2.94 -24.66 40.21
CA ILE A 887 -2.36 -25.34 41.37
C ILE A 887 -3.49 -25.81 42.28
N THR A 888 -3.55 -27.11 42.53
CA THR A 888 -4.53 -27.75 43.41
C THR A 888 -3.92 -28.08 44.76
N VAL A 889 -4.55 -27.64 45.85
CA VAL A 889 -4.13 -27.92 47.22
C VAL A 889 -5.21 -28.78 47.89
N SER A 890 -4.86 -29.98 48.34
CA SER A 890 -5.82 -30.86 49.00
C SER A 890 -6.24 -30.33 50.37
N LEU A 891 -7.54 -30.42 50.63
CA LEU A 891 -8.19 -29.98 51.86
C LEU A 891 -8.64 -31.19 52.70
N SER A 892 -8.74 -30.99 54.01
CA SER A 892 -9.23 -31.97 54.97
C SER A 892 -10.45 -31.46 55.74
N THR A 893 -11.43 -32.33 55.96
CA THR A 893 -12.57 -32.12 56.86
C THR A 893 -12.31 -32.59 58.29
N ALA A 894 -11.07 -32.97 58.63
CA ALA A 894 -10.72 -33.37 59.99
C ALA A 894 -10.79 -32.17 60.97
N GLY A 895 -10.94 -32.43 62.26
CA GLY A 895 -11.14 -31.38 63.26
C GLY A 895 -12.36 -30.52 62.93
N ASN A 896 -12.21 -29.20 62.93
CA ASN A 896 -13.24 -28.27 62.45
C ASN A 896 -13.15 -27.94 60.94
N GLY A 897 -12.27 -28.62 60.19
CA GLY A 897 -12.13 -28.45 58.73
C GLY A 897 -11.33 -27.22 58.29
N TYR A 898 -10.55 -26.60 59.17
CA TYR A 898 -9.69 -25.47 58.82
C TYR A 898 -8.41 -25.94 58.12
N ASN A 899 -8.04 -25.29 57.02
CA ASN A 899 -6.95 -25.66 56.13
C ASN A 899 -6.05 -24.45 55.83
N PHE A 900 -4.74 -24.63 55.95
CA PHE A 900 -3.78 -23.53 55.78
C PHE A 900 -3.19 -23.52 54.37
N VAL A 901 -3.70 -22.59 53.57
CA VAL A 901 -3.33 -22.39 52.17
C VAL A 901 -2.57 -21.07 52.01
N GLY A 902 -2.21 -20.71 50.78
CA GLY A 902 -1.64 -19.41 50.49
C GLY A 902 -1.46 -19.16 49.01
N ASN A 903 -1.23 -17.90 48.63
CA ASN A 903 -1.01 -17.52 47.25
C ASN A 903 0.27 -18.18 46.71
N PRO A 904 0.16 -19.11 45.72
CA PRO A 904 1.31 -19.83 45.20
C PRO A 904 2.06 -19.06 44.11
N TYR A 905 1.56 -17.89 43.66
CA TYR A 905 2.03 -17.25 42.45
C TYR A 905 2.98 -16.06 42.71
N PRO A 906 3.91 -15.77 41.78
CA PRO A 906 4.77 -14.57 41.77
C PRO A 906 4.01 -13.27 41.41
N SER A 907 2.76 -13.16 41.82
CA SER A 907 1.86 -12.02 41.64
C SER A 907 0.74 -12.09 42.69
N PRO A 908 0.12 -10.97 43.11
CA PRO A 908 -1.08 -11.01 43.92
C PRO A 908 -2.22 -11.74 43.20
N ILE A 909 -3.21 -12.22 43.97
CA ILE A 909 -4.44 -12.81 43.46
C ILE A 909 -5.68 -12.09 44.00
N SER A 910 -6.74 -12.03 43.20
CA SER A 910 -8.05 -11.58 43.65
C SER A 910 -8.70 -12.65 44.55
N LEU A 911 -9.02 -12.24 45.77
CA LEU A 911 -9.77 -13.02 46.75
C LEU A 911 -11.19 -13.34 46.26
N ALA A 912 -11.83 -12.39 45.56
CA ALA A 912 -13.16 -12.60 44.97
C ALA A 912 -13.13 -13.71 43.91
N VAL A 913 -12.17 -13.66 42.97
CA VAL A 913 -12.00 -14.70 41.93
C VAL A 913 -11.57 -16.03 42.55
N PHE A 914 -10.71 -16.01 43.58
CA PHE A 914 -10.34 -17.20 44.34
C PHE A 914 -11.56 -17.88 44.97
N ARG A 915 -12.39 -17.15 45.72
CA ARG A 915 -13.61 -17.71 46.33
C ARG A 915 -14.60 -18.21 45.29
N ALA A 916 -14.85 -17.44 44.22
CA ALA A 916 -15.77 -17.82 43.15
C ALA A 916 -15.39 -19.15 42.47
N ALA A 917 -14.09 -19.42 42.29
CA ALA A 917 -13.60 -20.68 41.75
C ALA A 917 -13.63 -21.86 42.75
N ASN A 918 -13.89 -21.60 44.04
CA ASN A 918 -13.78 -22.56 45.14
C ASN A 918 -15.08 -22.75 45.93
N THR A 919 -16.22 -22.25 45.46
CA THR A 919 -17.55 -22.34 46.10
C THR A 919 -18.02 -23.77 46.44
N ASN A 920 -17.49 -24.77 45.74
CA ASN A 920 -17.76 -26.19 46.01
C ASN A 920 -16.79 -26.84 47.03
N ALA A 921 -15.70 -26.15 47.39
CA ALA A 921 -14.60 -26.69 48.19
C ALA A 921 -14.45 -25.99 49.57
N ILE A 922 -14.76 -24.70 49.64
CA ILE A 922 -14.64 -23.89 50.87
C ILE A 922 -15.96 -23.18 51.19
N ASP A 923 -16.17 -22.86 52.46
CA ASP A 923 -17.36 -22.14 52.97
C ASP A 923 -17.43 -20.66 52.58
N GLY A 924 -16.45 -20.15 51.83
CA GLY A 924 -16.35 -18.76 51.39
C GLY A 924 -15.66 -17.82 52.38
N ASN A 925 -15.40 -18.26 53.62
CA ASN A 925 -14.72 -17.48 54.63
C ASN A 925 -13.19 -17.65 54.56
N VAL A 926 -12.46 -16.55 54.77
CA VAL A 926 -10.99 -16.51 54.73
C VAL A 926 -10.49 -15.79 55.97
N TRP A 927 -9.58 -16.44 56.70
CA TRP A 927 -8.95 -15.87 57.89
C TRP A 927 -7.47 -15.55 57.62
N ILE A 928 -7.07 -14.33 57.97
CA ILE A 928 -5.70 -13.84 57.79
C ILE A 928 -5.12 -13.47 59.15
N TRP A 929 -3.92 -13.99 59.43
CA TRP A 929 -3.20 -13.76 60.69
C TRP A 929 -2.76 -12.29 60.87
N ARG A 930 -2.91 -11.77 62.09
CA ARG A 930 -2.61 -10.37 62.49
C ARG A 930 -1.12 -10.04 62.63
N LYS A 931 -0.82 -8.85 63.17
CA LYS A 931 0.56 -8.31 63.29
C LYS A 931 1.24 -8.53 64.65
N THR A 932 0.53 -8.60 65.77
CA THR A 932 1.08 -8.90 67.12
C THR A 932 0.65 -10.28 67.62
N ASN A 933 1.45 -10.99 68.42
CA ASN A 933 1.03 -12.28 69.02
C ASN A 933 0.67 -12.13 70.51
N ASN A 934 -0.55 -11.66 70.81
CA ASN A 934 -0.98 -11.30 72.17
C ASN A 934 -2.37 -11.88 72.56
N SER A 935 -2.41 -12.82 73.51
CA SER A 935 -3.61 -13.60 73.89
C SER A 935 -4.92 -12.84 74.23
N PRO A 936 -4.94 -11.57 74.72
CA PRO A 936 -6.17 -10.89 75.13
C PRO A 936 -7.07 -10.36 74.02
N SER A 937 -6.69 -10.47 72.73
CA SER A 937 -7.44 -9.96 71.57
C SER A 937 -7.34 -10.94 70.39
N SER A 938 -8.35 -10.94 69.50
CA SER A 938 -8.40 -11.86 68.35
C SER A 938 -7.14 -11.81 67.48
N ALA A 939 -6.73 -12.99 67.00
CA ALA A 939 -5.55 -13.21 66.19
C ALA A 939 -5.79 -13.24 64.68
N TYR A 940 -7.06 -13.22 64.25
CA TYR A 940 -7.42 -13.31 62.84
C TYR A 940 -8.41 -12.24 62.42
N VAL A 941 -8.11 -11.63 61.28
CA VAL A 941 -9.11 -10.91 60.51
C VAL A 941 -9.90 -11.92 59.70
N THR A 942 -11.22 -11.77 59.66
CA THR A 942 -12.09 -12.59 58.82
C THR A 942 -12.61 -11.78 57.64
N ILE A 943 -12.60 -12.37 56.44
CA ILE A 943 -13.15 -11.79 55.21
C ILE A 943 -14.06 -12.80 54.49
N ASN A 944 -15.27 -12.38 54.13
CA ASN A 944 -16.30 -13.19 53.47
C ASN A 944 -16.62 -12.70 52.05
N SER A 945 -17.58 -13.34 51.37
CA SER A 945 -17.94 -13.06 49.97
C SER A 945 -18.33 -11.59 49.68
N VAL A 946 -18.93 -10.89 50.66
CA VAL A 946 -19.39 -9.49 50.59
C VAL A 946 -18.22 -8.48 50.62
N GLY A 947 -17.01 -8.92 51.01
CA GLY A 947 -15.84 -8.04 51.15
C GLY A 947 -15.60 -7.55 52.58
N ILE A 948 -16.51 -7.88 53.51
CA ILE A 948 -16.50 -7.38 54.89
C ILE A 948 -15.21 -7.78 55.61
N TYR A 949 -14.54 -6.78 56.18
CA TYR A 949 -13.33 -6.90 56.99
C TYR A 949 -13.64 -6.62 58.47
N THR A 950 -13.17 -7.47 59.39
CA THR A 950 -13.27 -7.24 60.85
C THR A 950 -11.95 -6.79 61.49
N SER A 951 -12.00 -5.71 62.26
CA SER A 951 -10.87 -5.13 62.99
C SER A 951 -10.54 -5.91 64.27
N ASN A 952 -9.27 -5.89 64.67
CA ASN A 952 -8.78 -6.27 65.99
C ASN A 952 -8.15 -5.09 66.77
N GLY A 953 -8.29 -3.85 66.28
CA GLY A 953 -8.00 -2.60 67.00
C GLY A 953 -6.55 -2.14 67.03
N GLU A 954 -5.62 -2.88 66.43
CA GLU A 954 -4.17 -2.59 66.49
C GLU A 954 -3.76 -1.51 65.45
N PRO A 955 -2.85 -0.55 65.77
CA PRO A 955 -2.49 0.56 64.87
C PRO A 955 -1.88 0.16 63.53
N GLU A 956 -1.27 -1.02 63.46
CA GLU A 956 -0.68 -1.56 62.25
C GLU A 956 -1.70 -2.34 61.39
N GLN A 957 -2.92 -2.61 61.87
CA GLN A 957 -3.91 -3.44 61.17
C GLN A 957 -4.45 -2.78 59.89
N GLU A 958 -4.65 -3.55 58.81
CA GLU A 958 -5.04 -3.02 57.50
C GLU A 958 -5.86 -4.00 56.64
N ASP A 959 -6.72 -3.44 55.78
CA ASP A 959 -7.62 -4.17 54.87
C ASP A 959 -6.88 -4.80 53.66
N PRO A 960 -7.16 -6.06 53.26
CA PRO A 960 -6.66 -6.68 52.03
C PRO A 960 -7.35 -6.21 50.75
N LEU A 961 -8.53 -5.61 50.82
CA LEU A 961 -9.26 -5.01 49.69
C LEU A 961 -9.51 -6.00 48.56
N GLY A 962 -9.84 -7.24 48.93
CA GLY A 962 -10.02 -8.33 47.98
C GLY A 962 -8.74 -8.81 47.28
N ILE A 963 -7.53 -8.44 47.76
CA ILE A 963 -6.25 -8.88 47.19
C ILE A 963 -5.44 -9.70 48.20
N ILE A 964 -5.15 -10.97 47.88
CA ILE A 964 -4.14 -11.77 48.58
C ILE A 964 -2.78 -11.56 47.91
N ARG A 965 -1.82 -11.05 48.67
CA ARG A 965 -0.53 -10.59 48.16
C ARG A 965 0.39 -11.75 47.76
N THR A 966 1.39 -11.48 46.92
CA THR A 966 2.44 -12.44 46.55
C THR A 966 3.06 -13.08 47.80
N GLY A 967 3.06 -14.41 47.89
CA GLY A 967 3.63 -15.15 49.02
C GLY A 967 2.86 -15.05 50.35
N GLN A 968 1.63 -14.53 50.38
CA GLN A 968 0.79 -14.48 51.59
C GLN A 968 0.09 -15.82 51.85
N GLY A 969 0.16 -16.33 53.08
CA GLY A 969 -0.66 -17.46 53.57
C GLY A 969 -1.97 -17.01 54.22
N PHE A 970 -2.98 -17.87 54.24
CA PHE A 970 -4.31 -17.64 54.85
C PHE A 970 -5.02 -18.97 55.16
N ILE A 971 -5.94 -18.98 56.13
CA ILE A 971 -6.79 -20.14 56.43
C ILE A 971 -8.08 -20.05 55.61
N VAL A 972 -8.54 -21.20 55.12
CA VAL A 972 -9.90 -21.43 54.60
C VAL A 972 -10.54 -22.57 55.39
N LYS A 973 -11.87 -22.62 55.43
CA LYS A 973 -12.60 -23.75 55.99
C LYS A 973 -13.19 -24.59 54.86
N MET A 974 -12.98 -25.90 54.92
CA MET A 974 -13.49 -26.82 53.92
C MET A 974 -15.00 -27.03 54.08
N LYS A 975 -15.72 -27.03 52.96
CA LYS A 975 -17.14 -27.35 52.93
C LYS A 975 -17.34 -28.86 53.12
N ASN A 976 -18.19 -29.26 54.06
CA ASN A 976 -18.61 -30.67 54.23
C ASN A 976 -19.59 -31.06 53.10
N SER A 977 -19.08 -31.21 51.88
CA SER A 977 -19.86 -31.62 50.70
C SER A 977 -19.15 -32.73 49.92
N PRO A 978 -19.87 -33.81 49.52
CA PRO A 978 -19.27 -34.90 48.78
C PRO A 978 -18.97 -34.47 47.34
N GLY A 979 -17.69 -34.27 47.00
CA GLY A 979 -17.26 -34.12 45.61
C GLY A 979 -16.01 -33.27 45.35
N SER A 980 -15.63 -32.35 46.24
CA SER A 980 -14.44 -31.50 46.03
C SER A 980 -13.51 -31.49 47.25
N LEU A 981 -12.40 -32.23 47.15
CA LEU A 981 -11.39 -32.33 48.20
C LEU A 981 -10.21 -31.36 48.01
N ASN A 982 -10.30 -30.36 47.13
CA ASN A 982 -9.16 -29.50 46.79
C ASN A 982 -9.58 -28.03 46.63
N ALA A 983 -8.76 -27.11 47.15
CA ALA A 983 -8.74 -25.71 46.74
C ALA A 983 -7.97 -25.58 45.42
N LEU A 984 -8.53 -24.83 44.49
CA LEU A 984 -7.97 -24.55 43.17
C LEU A 984 -7.48 -23.10 43.10
N PHE A 985 -6.20 -22.92 42.81
CA PHE A 985 -5.64 -21.66 42.35
C PHE A 985 -5.55 -21.70 40.82
N THR A 986 -5.98 -20.65 40.13
CA THR A 986 -5.86 -20.53 38.67
C THR A 986 -5.11 -19.28 38.26
N ASN A 987 -4.48 -19.32 37.07
CA ASN A 987 -3.83 -18.15 36.48
C ASN A 987 -4.78 -16.96 36.28
N GLY A 988 -6.08 -17.21 36.10
CA GLY A 988 -7.11 -16.17 36.00
C GLY A 988 -7.37 -15.39 37.30
N MET A 989 -6.85 -15.85 38.44
CA MET A 989 -6.94 -15.11 39.71
C MET A 989 -5.90 -14.00 39.85
N ARG A 990 -4.83 -14.00 39.05
CA ARG A 990 -3.70 -13.07 39.19
C ARG A 990 -4.13 -11.62 38.96
N SER A 991 -3.63 -10.70 39.78
CA SER A 991 -3.90 -9.26 39.71
C SER A 991 -2.66 -8.46 39.32
N THR A 992 -2.85 -7.38 38.57
CA THR A 992 -1.82 -6.39 38.20
C THR A 992 -1.55 -5.37 39.32
N ASP A 993 -2.17 -5.52 40.49
CA ASP A 993 -1.96 -4.65 41.64
C ASP A 993 -0.49 -4.71 42.10
N THR A 994 0.14 -3.53 42.18
CA THR A 994 1.53 -3.35 42.61
C THR A 994 1.66 -2.43 43.83
N ALA A 995 0.56 -2.20 44.56
CA ALA A 995 0.55 -1.36 45.73
C ALA A 995 1.47 -1.91 46.84
N ASN A 996 2.24 -1.02 47.48
CA ASN A 996 3.25 -1.39 48.48
C ASN A 996 2.65 -1.76 49.84
N GLN A 997 1.92 -2.87 49.84
CA GLN A 997 0.99 -3.23 50.89
C GLN A 997 1.15 -4.70 51.20
N PHE A 998 1.90 -5.02 52.24
CA PHE A 998 1.65 -6.22 53.03
C PHE A 998 0.57 -5.83 54.07
N PHE A 999 -0.62 -5.58 53.51
CA PHE A 999 -1.79 -4.87 54.05
C PHE A 999 -1.54 -3.37 54.43
N ARG A 1000 -2.19 -2.42 53.69
CA ARG A 1000 -2.27 -0.93 53.90
C ARG A 1000 -3.18 -0.16 52.86
N MET A 1001 -4.53 -0.09 52.98
CA MET A 1001 -5.53 0.85 52.31
C MET A 1001 -5.50 1.13 50.77
N ASN A 1002 -6.57 1.38 49.97
CA ASN A 1002 -8.05 1.42 50.08
C ASN A 1002 -8.69 1.05 48.70
N ALA A 1003 -9.95 0.57 48.68
CA ALA A 1003 -10.75 0.26 47.47
C ALA A 1003 -12.26 0.51 47.74
N PRO A 1004 -13.12 0.68 46.72
CA PRO A 1004 -14.55 0.99 46.91
C PRO A 1004 -15.38 -0.27 47.17
N GLU A 1005 -16.23 -0.23 48.19
CA GLU A 1005 -17.14 -1.33 48.56
C GLU A 1005 -18.38 -1.38 47.65
N THR A 1006 -18.83 -2.62 47.37
CA THR A 1006 -20.14 -2.89 46.75
C THR A 1006 -21.30 -2.54 47.69
N GLU A 1007 -22.48 -2.27 47.11
CA GLU A 1007 -23.69 -1.87 47.84
C GLU A 1007 -24.03 -2.83 49.00
N SER A 1008 -23.75 -2.37 50.21
CA SER A 1008 -24.09 -3.01 51.47
C SER A 1008 -24.47 -1.93 52.48
N HIS A 1009 -25.39 -2.25 53.39
CA HIS A 1009 -25.80 -1.34 54.46
C HIS A 1009 -25.40 -1.98 55.79
N GLY A 1010 -24.27 -1.58 56.34
CA GLY A 1010 -23.60 -2.32 57.41
C GLY A 1010 -23.11 -1.46 58.57
N ILE A 1011 -22.97 -2.12 59.71
CA ILE A 1011 -22.57 -1.55 60.99
C ILE A 1011 -21.44 -2.41 61.55
N TRP A 1012 -20.30 -1.79 61.80
CA TRP A 1012 -19.19 -2.40 62.53
C TRP A 1012 -19.24 -1.92 63.98
N LEU A 1013 -19.40 -2.84 64.93
CA LEU A 1013 -19.36 -2.54 66.37
C LEU A 1013 -18.04 -3.01 66.97
N ASN A 1014 -17.35 -2.08 67.63
CA ASN A 1014 -16.17 -2.33 68.44
C ASN A 1014 -16.59 -2.66 69.87
N LEU A 1015 -16.02 -3.71 70.46
CA LEU A 1015 -16.04 -3.98 71.89
C LEU A 1015 -14.62 -3.78 72.44
N THR A 1016 -14.44 -2.74 73.26
CA THR A 1016 -13.19 -2.47 73.99
C THR A 1016 -13.34 -2.86 75.45
N GLY A 1017 -12.31 -3.47 76.04
CA GLY A 1017 -12.31 -3.94 77.43
C GLY A 1017 -10.99 -3.71 78.18
N PRO A 1018 -10.94 -4.04 79.48
CA PRO A 1018 -9.78 -3.79 80.33
C PRO A 1018 -8.54 -4.54 79.84
N GLY A 1019 -7.37 -3.89 79.84
CA GLY A 1019 -6.12 -4.52 79.41
C GLY A 1019 -5.91 -4.58 77.89
N GLN A 1020 -6.39 -3.55 77.16
CA GLN A 1020 -6.30 -3.45 75.69
C GLN A 1020 -6.98 -4.60 74.93
N ARG A 1021 -8.05 -5.14 75.51
CA ARG A 1021 -8.92 -6.14 74.85
C ARG A 1021 -9.76 -5.44 73.80
N PHE A 1022 -9.69 -5.90 72.55
CA PHE A 1022 -10.51 -5.38 71.45
C PHE A 1022 -11.05 -6.50 70.56
N SER A 1023 -12.33 -6.41 70.21
CA SER A 1023 -12.99 -7.26 69.21
C SER A 1023 -13.93 -6.41 68.36
N GLN A 1024 -14.12 -6.75 67.08
CA GLN A 1024 -15.09 -6.10 66.20
C GLN A 1024 -15.99 -7.13 65.54
N MET A 1025 -17.29 -6.87 65.55
CA MET A 1025 -18.28 -7.59 64.75
C MET A 1025 -18.84 -6.71 63.63
N TYR A 1026 -19.37 -7.34 62.59
CA TYR A 1026 -20.21 -6.74 61.56
C TYR A 1026 -21.62 -7.31 61.61
N THR A 1027 -22.62 -6.46 61.45
CA THR A 1027 -23.91 -6.88 60.91
C THR A 1027 -24.38 -5.91 59.84
N GLY A 1028 -25.04 -6.40 58.80
CA GLY A 1028 -25.47 -5.56 57.70
C GLY A 1028 -26.39 -6.26 56.71
N TYR A 1029 -27.16 -5.45 56.00
CA TYR A 1029 -28.25 -5.89 55.14
C TYR A 1029 -27.74 -6.02 53.71
N VAL A 1030 -27.96 -7.20 53.12
CA VAL A 1030 -27.41 -7.61 51.82
C VAL A 1030 -28.52 -8.26 50.98
N ALA A 1031 -28.52 -8.01 49.67
CA ALA A 1031 -29.51 -8.57 48.78
C ALA A 1031 -29.32 -10.09 48.65
N GLY A 1032 -30.37 -10.85 48.92
CA GLY A 1032 -30.37 -12.32 48.86
C GLY A 1032 -29.89 -13.04 50.13
N ALA A 1033 -29.51 -12.31 51.19
CA ALA A 1033 -29.31 -12.89 52.51
C ALA A 1033 -30.66 -13.21 53.20
N THR A 1034 -30.61 -14.04 54.23
CA THR A 1034 -31.68 -14.34 55.18
C THR A 1034 -31.38 -13.68 56.54
N ASN A 1035 -32.08 -14.08 57.61
CA ASN A 1035 -31.73 -13.74 58.99
C ASN A 1035 -31.31 -15.00 59.78
N GLU A 1036 -31.05 -16.10 59.08
CA GLU A 1036 -30.54 -17.39 59.57
C GLU A 1036 -29.09 -17.57 59.11
N GLU A 1037 -28.44 -18.70 59.43
CA GLU A 1037 -27.03 -18.97 59.04
C GLU A 1037 -26.87 -19.15 57.50
N ASP A 1038 -26.34 -18.13 56.82
CA ASP A 1038 -26.08 -18.11 55.38
C ASP A 1038 -24.61 -18.42 55.03
N GLU A 1039 -24.39 -19.53 54.34
CA GLU A 1039 -23.04 -20.01 53.99
C GLU A 1039 -22.29 -19.02 53.08
N GLY A 1040 -21.14 -18.51 53.55
CA GLY A 1040 -20.28 -17.58 52.81
C GLY A 1040 -20.71 -16.11 52.87
N LEU A 1041 -21.87 -15.82 53.45
CA LEU A 1041 -22.30 -14.49 53.86
C LEU A 1041 -22.10 -14.28 55.37
N ASP A 1042 -22.25 -15.32 56.17
CA ASP A 1042 -21.95 -15.31 57.60
C ASP A 1042 -20.59 -15.92 57.93
N ALA A 1043 -19.96 -15.39 58.98
CA ALA A 1043 -18.69 -15.89 59.49
C ALA A 1043 -18.77 -16.21 61.00
N PRO A 1044 -18.68 -17.50 61.39
CA PRO A 1044 -18.71 -17.88 62.79
C PRO A 1044 -17.44 -17.41 63.51
N TYR A 1045 -17.57 -17.10 64.79
CA TYR A 1045 -16.44 -16.76 65.63
C TYR A 1045 -15.58 -18.00 65.90
N ILE A 1046 -14.29 -17.92 65.59
CA ILE A 1046 -13.35 -19.04 65.72
C ILE A 1046 -12.86 -19.30 67.16
N ASN A 1047 -13.38 -18.54 68.14
CA ASN A 1047 -13.07 -18.65 69.56
C ASN A 1047 -11.56 -18.55 69.89
N ASP A 1048 -10.89 -17.60 69.24
CA ASP A 1048 -9.45 -17.34 69.38
C ASP A 1048 -9.09 -16.36 70.51
N ALA A 1049 -10.09 -15.81 71.20
CA ALA A 1049 -9.99 -15.02 72.42
C ALA A 1049 -11.12 -15.39 73.41
N ASP A 1050 -10.92 -15.01 74.66
CA ASP A 1050 -11.77 -15.30 75.82
C ASP A 1050 -12.93 -14.29 76.03
N PHE A 1051 -13.16 -13.40 75.07
CA PHE A 1051 -14.22 -12.39 75.08
C PHE A 1051 -14.69 -12.04 73.66
N VAL A 1052 -15.98 -11.75 73.49
CA VAL A 1052 -16.61 -11.35 72.21
C VAL A 1052 -17.96 -10.69 72.45
N LEU A 1053 -18.37 -9.77 71.57
CA LEU A 1053 -19.77 -9.34 71.39
C LEU A 1053 -20.20 -9.78 70.00
N ALA A 1054 -21.22 -10.64 69.91
CA ALA A 1054 -21.63 -11.25 68.65
C ALA A 1054 -23.13 -11.62 68.65
N PRO A 1055 -23.83 -11.54 67.51
CA PRO A 1055 -25.09 -12.27 67.32
C PRO A 1055 -24.89 -13.78 67.47
N VAL A 1056 -25.96 -14.48 67.86
CA VAL A 1056 -25.99 -15.93 68.02
C VAL A 1056 -27.02 -16.54 67.09
N LEU A 1057 -26.56 -17.38 66.15
CA LEU A 1057 -27.41 -18.17 65.25
C LEU A 1057 -27.14 -19.66 65.52
N ASN A 1058 -28.19 -20.48 65.62
CA ASN A 1058 -28.08 -21.92 65.89
C ASN A 1058 -27.12 -22.30 67.06
N GLY A 1059 -27.03 -21.43 68.08
CA GLY A 1059 -26.16 -21.62 69.25
C GLY A 1059 -24.67 -21.32 69.04
N LYS A 1060 -24.26 -20.76 67.89
CA LYS A 1060 -22.89 -20.32 67.59
C LYS A 1060 -22.81 -18.80 67.59
N GLU A 1061 -21.69 -18.24 68.03
CA GLU A 1061 -21.39 -16.81 67.95
C GLU A 1061 -20.90 -16.46 66.52
N PHE A 1062 -21.35 -15.33 65.94
CA PHE A 1062 -20.96 -14.87 64.60
C PHE A 1062 -20.32 -13.47 64.64
N ILE A 1063 -19.16 -13.31 64.01
CA ILE A 1063 -18.46 -12.02 63.90
C ILE A 1063 -18.81 -11.25 62.62
N ILE A 1064 -19.38 -11.94 61.63
CA ILE A 1064 -20.02 -11.33 60.45
C ILE A 1064 -21.39 -11.98 60.31
N HIS A 1065 -22.43 -11.15 60.28
CA HIS A 1065 -23.84 -11.58 60.16
C HIS A 1065 -24.55 -10.75 59.10
N ALA A 1066 -24.83 -11.34 57.95
CA ALA A 1066 -25.64 -10.76 56.90
C ALA A 1066 -27.13 -10.83 57.27
N ARG A 1067 -27.92 -9.84 56.84
CA ARG A 1067 -29.37 -9.77 57.09
C ARG A 1067 -30.15 -9.51 55.81
N ALA A 1068 -31.39 -9.97 55.75
CA ALA A 1068 -32.22 -9.91 54.56
C ALA A 1068 -32.59 -8.47 54.17
N LEU A 1069 -32.44 -8.12 52.88
CA LEU A 1069 -33.11 -6.96 52.29
C LEU A 1069 -34.51 -7.34 51.76
N PRO A 1070 -35.52 -6.45 51.85
CA PRO A 1070 -35.44 -5.04 52.27
C PRO A 1070 -35.37 -4.84 53.80
N PHE A 1071 -34.67 -3.78 54.21
CA PHE A 1071 -34.54 -3.35 55.60
C PHE A 1071 -35.87 -2.86 56.21
N THR A 1072 -36.05 -3.05 57.52
CA THR A 1072 -37.13 -2.43 58.31
C THR A 1072 -36.58 -1.86 59.62
N ASP A 1073 -37.04 -0.67 60.01
CA ASP A 1073 -36.65 0.02 61.25
C ASP A 1073 -37.17 -0.66 62.54
N THR A 1074 -38.09 -1.61 62.38
CA THR A 1074 -38.57 -2.51 63.44
C THR A 1074 -37.67 -3.72 63.71
N ASP A 1075 -36.62 -3.95 62.92
CA ASP A 1075 -35.74 -5.10 63.10
C ASP A 1075 -34.90 -4.99 64.39
N VAL A 1076 -34.52 -6.15 64.93
CA VAL A 1076 -33.74 -6.28 66.16
C VAL A 1076 -32.63 -7.30 65.92
N VAL A 1077 -31.39 -6.93 66.29
CA VAL A 1077 -30.24 -7.85 66.25
C VAL A 1077 -29.84 -8.20 67.70
N PRO A 1078 -30.23 -9.37 68.23
CA PRO A 1078 -29.80 -9.81 69.56
C PRO A 1078 -28.31 -10.09 69.58
N LEU A 1079 -27.62 -9.66 70.64
CA LEU A 1079 -26.18 -9.82 70.82
C LEU A 1079 -25.88 -10.52 72.16
N GLN A 1080 -25.04 -11.55 72.08
CA GLN A 1080 -24.40 -12.17 73.23
C GLN A 1080 -23.08 -11.48 73.54
N LEU A 1081 -22.92 -11.05 74.80
CA LEU A 1081 -21.61 -10.71 75.35
C LEU A 1081 -21.02 -11.95 76.04
N ARG A 1082 -19.78 -12.30 75.74
CA ARG A 1082 -18.98 -13.25 76.51
C ARG A 1082 -17.69 -12.57 76.95
N THR A 1083 -17.25 -12.80 78.19
CA THR A 1083 -15.94 -12.36 78.68
C THR A 1083 -15.46 -13.18 79.86
N ALA A 1084 -14.17 -13.53 79.89
CA ALA A 1084 -13.53 -14.16 81.06
C ALA A 1084 -13.07 -13.15 82.14
N GLN A 1085 -13.25 -11.84 81.94
CA GLN A 1085 -12.74 -10.81 82.86
C GLN A 1085 -13.81 -9.78 83.26
N SER A 1086 -14.01 -9.63 84.56
CA SER A 1086 -14.84 -8.56 85.15
C SER A 1086 -14.21 -7.19 84.95
N GLY A 1087 -15.02 -6.16 84.66
CA GLY A 1087 -14.56 -4.78 84.54
C GLY A 1087 -15.47 -3.87 83.73
N THR A 1088 -14.94 -2.73 83.33
CA THR A 1088 -15.61 -1.74 82.46
C THR A 1088 -15.32 -2.05 81.00
N TYR A 1089 -16.37 -2.10 80.18
CA TYR A 1089 -16.32 -2.30 78.75
C TYR A 1089 -17.01 -1.13 78.03
N GLU A 1090 -16.65 -0.95 76.77
CA GLU A 1090 -17.17 0.09 75.89
C GLU A 1090 -17.61 -0.55 74.57
N VAL A 1091 -18.81 -0.23 74.11
CA VAL A 1091 -19.29 -0.58 72.77
C VAL A 1091 -19.47 0.69 71.96
N ALA A 1092 -18.82 0.74 70.79
CA ALA A 1092 -18.82 1.90 69.91
C ALA A 1092 -19.07 1.47 68.46
N ILE A 1093 -19.67 2.34 67.65
CA ILE A 1093 -19.61 2.19 66.19
C ILE A 1093 -18.17 2.44 65.74
N GLY A 1094 -17.54 1.44 65.13
CA GLY A 1094 -16.25 1.57 64.47
C GLY A 1094 -16.36 2.26 63.11
N ARG A 1095 -17.37 1.86 62.31
CA ARG A 1095 -17.78 2.52 61.05
C ARG A 1095 -19.17 2.04 60.62
N VAL A 1096 -19.78 2.78 59.68
CA VAL A 1096 -21.04 2.43 59.00
C VAL A 1096 -20.91 2.68 57.49
N ASN A 1097 -21.73 2.02 56.67
CA ASN A 1097 -21.91 2.32 55.25
C ASN A 1097 -23.38 2.19 54.81
N GLY A 1098 -23.69 2.73 53.62
CA GLY A 1098 -25.04 2.71 53.05
C GLY A 1098 -26.07 3.43 53.93
N LEU A 1099 -27.25 2.82 54.10
CA LEU A 1099 -28.38 3.36 54.86
C LEU A 1099 -28.01 3.96 56.25
N PHE A 1100 -27.09 3.32 56.97
CA PHE A 1100 -26.65 3.76 58.31
C PHE A 1100 -25.65 4.94 58.27
N GLY A 1101 -25.00 5.16 57.13
CA GLY A 1101 -24.26 6.40 56.84
C GLY A 1101 -25.15 7.52 56.29
N GLU A 1102 -26.30 7.18 55.71
CA GLU A 1102 -27.24 8.12 55.05
C GLU A 1102 -28.33 8.67 55.98
N GLY A 1103 -28.41 8.21 57.23
CA GLY A 1103 -29.23 8.83 58.28
C GLY A 1103 -30.09 7.90 59.12
N GLN A 1104 -30.10 6.58 58.85
CA GLN A 1104 -30.77 5.63 59.74
C GLN A 1104 -30.04 5.54 61.09
N THR A 1105 -30.69 5.99 62.16
CA THR A 1105 -30.14 5.94 63.52
C THR A 1105 -30.00 4.49 64.00
N VAL A 1106 -28.94 4.23 64.77
CA VAL A 1106 -28.64 2.92 65.37
C VAL A 1106 -28.56 3.09 66.89
N TYR A 1107 -29.29 2.25 67.62
CA TYR A 1107 -29.31 2.24 69.08
C TYR A 1107 -28.80 0.91 69.64
N LEU A 1108 -28.20 0.95 70.83
CA LEU A 1108 -27.89 -0.22 71.65
C LEU A 1108 -28.82 -0.26 72.86
N LYS A 1109 -29.57 -1.35 73.02
CA LYS A 1109 -30.44 -1.59 74.17
C LYS A 1109 -29.77 -2.57 75.14
N ASP A 1110 -29.42 -2.09 76.33
CA ASP A 1110 -28.94 -2.94 77.45
C ASP A 1110 -30.14 -3.38 78.30
N ASN A 1111 -30.60 -4.62 78.09
CA ASN A 1111 -31.69 -5.24 78.82
C ASN A 1111 -31.39 -5.48 80.31
N ALA A 1112 -30.12 -5.50 80.74
CA ALA A 1112 -29.77 -5.70 82.14
C ALA A 1112 -30.05 -4.45 83.00
N VAL A 1113 -30.04 -3.26 82.39
CA VAL A 1113 -30.34 -1.98 83.06
C VAL A 1113 -31.53 -1.21 82.45
N GLY A 1114 -32.11 -1.70 81.35
CA GLY A 1114 -33.25 -1.09 80.67
C GLY A 1114 -32.90 0.17 79.86
N THR A 1115 -31.62 0.42 79.58
CA THR A 1115 -31.15 1.63 78.87
C THR A 1115 -31.15 1.41 77.36
N VAL A 1116 -31.64 2.40 76.61
CA VAL A 1116 -31.46 2.49 75.14
C VAL A 1116 -30.51 3.65 74.86
N HIS A 1117 -29.32 3.34 74.36
CA HIS A 1117 -28.26 4.28 74.03
C HIS A 1117 -28.24 4.59 72.54
N ASN A 1118 -28.12 5.85 72.16
CA ASN A 1118 -27.98 6.27 70.77
C ASN A 1118 -26.49 6.39 70.43
N PHE A 1119 -26.00 5.64 69.43
CA PHE A 1119 -24.58 5.70 69.07
C PHE A 1119 -24.13 7.06 68.51
N ALA A 1120 -25.05 7.93 68.08
CA ALA A 1120 -24.72 9.31 67.71
C ALA A 1120 -24.25 10.15 68.91
N ASP A 1121 -24.59 9.76 70.14
CA ASP A 1121 -24.18 10.43 71.38
C ASP A 1121 -22.79 9.96 71.86
N GLY A 1122 -22.14 9.04 71.12
CA GLY A 1122 -20.84 8.46 71.44
C GLY A 1122 -20.92 6.98 71.82
N ALA A 1123 -19.86 6.47 72.44
CA ALA A 1123 -19.76 5.06 72.85
C ALA A 1123 -20.59 4.76 74.12
N TYR A 1124 -21.09 3.53 74.22
CA TYR A 1124 -21.81 3.05 75.39
C TYR A 1124 -20.87 2.33 76.36
N THR A 1125 -20.66 2.91 77.55
CA THR A 1125 -19.80 2.34 78.59
C THR A 1125 -20.63 1.62 79.66
N PHE A 1126 -20.26 0.38 79.98
CA PHE A 1126 -20.95 -0.44 80.99
C PHE A 1126 -19.97 -1.28 81.82
N THR A 1127 -20.43 -1.80 82.95
CA THR A 1127 -19.69 -2.77 83.75
C THR A 1127 -20.30 -4.17 83.67
N THR A 1128 -19.45 -5.19 83.82
CA THR A 1128 -19.88 -6.60 83.83
C THR A 1128 -18.95 -7.47 84.68
N GLY A 1129 -19.47 -8.60 85.16
CA GLY A 1129 -18.66 -9.71 85.64
C GLY A 1129 -18.19 -10.61 84.50
N ALA A 1130 -17.23 -11.49 84.78
CA ALA A 1130 -16.89 -12.61 83.89
C ALA A 1130 -18.09 -13.56 83.73
N GLY A 1131 -18.37 -13.99 82.49
CA GLY A 1131 -19.48 -14.87 82.13
C GLY A 1131 -19.93 -14.72 80.68
N THR A 1132 -21.06 -15.38 80.35
CA THR A 1132 -21.77 -15.26 79.07
C THR A 1132 -23.17 -14.70 79.33
N PHE A 1133 -23.57 -13.70 78.55
CA PHE A 1133 -24.79 -12.91 78.72
C PHE A 1133 -25.55 -12.82 77.39
N SER A 1134 -26.35 -13.84 77.09
CA SER A 1134 -26.98 -14.03 75.76
C SER A 1134 -28.11 -13.05 75.42
N ASN A 1135 -28.74 -12.44 76.43
CA ASN A 1135 -29.89 -11.55 76.27
C ASN A 1135 -29.61 -10.11 76.72
N ARG A 1136 -28.34 -9.74 76.96
CA ARG A 1136 -28.01 -8.43 77.54
C ARG A 1136 -28.16 -7.30 76.52
N PHE A 1137 -27.73 -7.50 75.28
CA PHE A 1137 -27.65 -6.44 74.29
C PHE A 1137 -28.51 -6.73 73.06
N GLU A 1138 -29.14 -5.70 72.53
CA GLU A 1138 -29.84 -5.71 71.25
C GLU A 1138 -29.44 -4.47 70.46
N ILE A 1139 -29.15 -4.61 69.16
CA ILE A 1139 -29.16 -3.48 68.24
C ILE A 1139 -30.61 -3.26 67.81
N VAL A 1140 -31.10 -2.02 67.93
CA VAL A 1140 -32.45 -1.63 67.50
C VAL A 1140 -32.40 -0.35 66.68
N PHE A 1141 -33.33 -0.20 65.74
CA PHE A 1141 -33.33 0.92 64.77
C PHE A 1141 -34.44 1.97 65.03
N ALA A 1142 -35.33 1.72 65.99
CA ALA A 1142 -36.37 2.64 66.43
C ALA A 1142 -36.45 2.75 67.97
N ASN A 1143 -36.51 3.97 68.50
CA ASN A 1143 -36.58 4.23 69.94
C ASN A 1143 -38.03 4.27 70.46
N ASN A 1144 -38.62 3.09 70.71
CA ASN A 1144 -40.02 2.92 71.11
C ASN A 1144 -40.27 3.07 72.64
N THR A 1145 -39.60 4.01 73.32
CA THR A 1145 -39.60 4.17 74.79
C THR A 1145 -40.81 4.89 75.42
N LEU A 1146 -41.97 4.89 74.77
CA LEU A 1146 -43.24 5.21 75.44
C LEU A 1146 -44.03 3.94 75.76
N ASN A 1147 -44.24 3.70 77.06
CA ASN A 1147 -45.03 2.60 77.64
C ASN A 1147 -46.37 2.37 76.91
N ARG A 1148 -46.37 1.45 75.93
CA ARG A 1148 -47.57 0.72 75.51
C ARG A 1148 -47.61 -0.56 76.33
N PRO A 1149 -48.52 -0.71 77.32
CA PRO A 1149 -48.76 -2.02 77.91
C PRO A 1149 -49.30 -2.94 76.82
N THR A 1150 -48.56 -4.00 76.51
CA THR A 1150 -49.02 -5.05 75.61
C THR A 1150 -50.25 -5.71 76.23
N ILE A 1151 -51.43 -5.46 75.66
CA ILE A 1151 -52.66 -6.14 76.11
C ILE A 1151 -52.60 -7.58 75.61
N THR A 1152 -52.17 -8.48 76.48
CA THR A 1152 -52.38 -9.92 76.29
C THR A 1152 -53.88 -10.20 76.35
N ALA A 1153 -54.43 -10.82 75.31
CA ALA A 1153 -55.83 -11.27 75.32
C ALA A 1153 -56.02 -12.34 76.41
N GLY A 1154 -56.57 -11.95 77.57
CA GLY A 1154 -56.53 -12.75 78.79
C GLY A 1154 -57.70 -12.49 79.77
N THR A 1155 -58.77 -13.27 79.59
CA THR A 1155 -59.68 -13.80 80.63
C THR A 1155 -60.41 -12.88 81.62
N SER A 1156 -60.27 -11.54 81.60
CA SER A 1156 -60.93 -10.66 82.58
C SER A 1156 -61.67 -9.45 81.98
N LEU A 1157 -62.74 -9.01 82.66
CA LEU A 1157 -63.57 -7.88 82.26
C LEU A 1157 -62.77 -6.57 82.30
N SER A 1158 -62.69 -5.92 81.13
CA SER A 1158 -61.88 -4.74 80.85
C SER A 1158 -62.72 -3.58 80.31
N VAL A 1159 -62.22 -2.35 80.52
CA VAL A 1159 -62.81 -1.12 80.00
C VAL A 1159 -61.66 -0.27 79.44
N TYR A 1160 -61.73 0.09 78.17
CA TYR A 1160 -60.68 0.87 77.49
C TYR A 1160 -61.29 1.88 76.50
N ARG A 1161 -60.45 2.77 75.98
CA ARG A 1161 -60.84 3.81 75.01
C ARG A 1161 -60.33 3.44 73.62
N GLN A 1162 -61.19 3.57 72.62
CA GLN A 1162 -60.85 3.38 71.20
C GLN A 1162 -61.34 4.60 70.42
N GLY A 1163 -60.42 5.48 70.02
CA GLY A 1163 -60.77 6.80 69.51
C GLY A 1163 -61.41 7.67 70.60
N ASP A 1164 -62.58 8.25 70.34
CA ASP A 1164 -63.37 9.00 71.34
C ASP A 1164 -64.38 8.12 72.09
N THR A 1165 -64.58 6.86 71.71
CA THR A 1165 -65.57 5.95 72.31
C THR A 1165 -64.96 5.10 73.43
N VAL A 1166 -65.75 4.79 74.46
CA VAL A 1166 -65.41 3.84 75.53
C VAL A 1166 -65.97 2.46 75.17
N VAL A 1167 -65.13 1.44 75.25
CA VAL A 1167 -65.46 0.03 75.00
C VAL A 1167 -65.41 -0.74 76.31
N VAL A 1168 -66.42 -1.56 76.58
CA VAL A 1168 -66.47 -2.50 77.69
C VAL A 1168 -66.45 -3.91 77.11
N SER A 1169 -65.43 -4.69 77.45
CA SER A 1169 -65.22 -6.04 76.91
C SER A 1169 -65.08 -7.08 78.04
N ALA A 1170 -65.94 -8.08 78.01
CA ALA A 1170 -66.11 -9.16 78.98
C ALA A 1170 -66.12 -10.53 78.24
N PRO A 1171 -64.98 -11.03 77.75
CA PRO A 1171 -64.91 -12.15 76.80
C PRO A 1171 -65.28 -13.55 77.36
N GLN A 1172 -65.91 -13.62 78.53
CA GLN A 1172 -66.29 -14.86 79.23
C GLN A 1172 -67.71 -14.84 79.79
N GLU A 1173 -68.49 -13.77 79.56
CA GLU A 1173 -69.86 -13.62 80.06
C GLU A 1173 -70.59 -12.47 79.35
N ASP A 1174 -71.90 -12.62 79.16
CA ASP A 1174 -72.70 -11.55 78.58
C ASP A 1174 -72.92 -10.40 79.58
N ILE A 1175 -72.67 -9.19 79.12
CA ILE A 1175 -73.03 -7.95 79.79
C ILE A 1175 -74.54 -7.76 79.65
N THR A 1176 -75.24 -7.61 80.77
CA THR A 1176 -76.69 -7.44 80.83
C THR A 1176 -77.08 -5.98 81.07
N GLY A 1177 -76.21 -5.16 81.64
CA GLY A 1177 -76.40 -3.70 81.74
C GLY A 1177 -75.13 -2.94 82.12
N ILE A 1178 -75.07 -1.67 81.77
CA ILE A 1178 -73.97 -0.75 82.08
C ILE A 1178 -74.57 0.57 82.56
N GLU A 1179 -74.10 1.06 83.70
CA GLU A 1179 -74.35 2.39 84.24
C GLU A 1179 -73.01 3.13 84.39
N VAL A 1180 -72.96 4.39 84.00
CA VAL A 1180 -71.76 5.25 84.09
C VAL A 1180 -72.10 6.48 84.91
N TYR A 1181 -71.28 6.76 85.92
CA TYR A 1181 -71.42 7.89 86.82
C TYR A 1181 -70.20 8.82 86.71
N ASP A 1182 -70.40 10.13 86.88
CA ASP A 1182 -69.30 11.06 87.11
C ASP A 1182 -68.76 10.96 88.55
N ILE A 1183 -67.64 11.63 88.85
CA ILE A 1183 -67.03 11.59 90.20
C ILE A 1183 -67.92 12.11 91.33
N ARG A 1184 -69.02 12.80 91.01
CA ARG A 1184 -69.99 13.32 91.98
C ARG A 1184 -71.13 12.34 92.24
N GLY A 1185 -71.09 11.15 91.61
CA GLY A 1185 -72.09 10.09 91.76
C GLY A 1185 -73.34 10.30 90.89
N ARG A 1186 -73.34 11.27 89.97
CA ARG A 1186 -74.46 11.49 89.04
C ARG A 1186 -74.34 10.54 87.85
N LEU A 1187 -75.41 9.80 87.56
CA LEU A 1187 -75.53 8.94 86.38
C LEU A 1187 -75.48 9.81 85.10
N VAL A 1188 -74.52 9.52 84.22
CA VAL A 1188 -74.28 10.22 82.95
C VAL A 1188 -74.57 9.36 81.72
N TYR A 1189 -74.68 8.04 81.87
CA TYR A 1189 -75.09 7.11 80.81
C TYR A 1189 -75.64 5.82 81.44
N SER A 1190 -76.69 5.23 80.87
CA SER A 1190 -77.11 3.87 81.22
C SER A 1190 -77.66 3.12 80.01
N ARG A 1191 -77.48 1.80 80.00
CA ARG A 1191 -77.95 0.90 78.95
C ARG A 1191 -78.20 -0.49 79.56
N GLU A 1192 -79.38 -1.05 79.36
CA GLU A 1192 -79.77 -2.36 79.91
C GLU A 1192 -80.19 -3.34 78.82
N ARG A 1193 -80.30 -4.63 79.18
CA ARG A 1193 -80.77 -5.75 78.35
C ARG A 1193 -79.87 -6.02 77.13
N LEU A 1194 -78.56 -5.87 77.31
CA LEU A 1194 -77.57 -5.84 76.22
C LEU A 1194 -77.25 -7.23 75.63
N MET A 1195 -77.05 -8.24 76.48
CA MET A 1195 -76.72 -9.63 76.09
C MET A 1195 -75.57 -9.73 75.08
N SER A 1196 -74.44 -9.08 75.38
CA SER A 1196 -73.23 -9.12 74.55
C SER A 1196 -71.98 -9.19 75.41
N THR A 1197 -70.95 -9.91 74.96
CA THR A 1197 -69.62 -9.95 75.58
C THR A 1197 -68.82 -8.67 75.34
N GLU A 1198 -69.21 -7.81 74.38
CA GLU A 1198 -68.59 -6.51 74.15
C GLU A 1198 -69.63 -5.43 73.83
N VAL A 1199 -69.46 -4.24 74.40
CA VAL A 1199 -70.40 -3.12 74.25
C VAL A 1199 -69.64 -1.80 74.09
N LEU A 1200 -69.95 -1.08 73.01
CA LEU A 1200 -69.52 0.30 72.80
C LEU A 1200 -70.52 1.26 73.46
N LEU A 1201 -70.00 2.26 74.18
CA LEU A 1201 -70.80 3.28 74.86
C LEU A 1201 -71.03 4.50 73.96
N ASP A 1202 -71.64 4.24 72.81
CA ASP A 1202 -71.97 5.27 71.84
C ASP A 1202 -72.97 6.27 72.45
N GLY A 1203 -72.67 7.56 72.33
CA GLY A 1203 -73.47 8.66 72.91
C GLY A 1203 -73.09 9.09 74.32
N LEU A 1204 -72.01 8.57 74.92
CA LEU A 1204 -71.49 9.03 76.21
C LEU A 1204 -70.90 10.45 76.09
N VAL A 1205 -71.65 11.47 76.55
CA VAL A 1205 -71.21 12.88 76.52
C VAL A 1205 -70.40 13.22 77.78
N ALA A 1206 -69.17 12.75 77.84
CA ALA A 1206 -68.15 13.17 78.79
C ALA A 1206 -66.86 13.48 78.03
N LYS A 1207 -66.07 14.47 78.47
CA LYS A 1207 -64.70 14.69 77.98
C LYS A 1207 -63.83 15.19 79.14
N GLN A 1208 -62.65 14.58 79.31
CA GLN A 1208 -61.65 14.93 80.32
C GLN A 1208 -62.15 14.86 81.77
N GLN A 1209 -62.71 13.71 82.16
CA GLN A 1209 -63.05 13.45 83.55
C GLN A 1209 -62.92 11.97 83.93
N VAL A 1210 -62.77 11.70 85.22
CA VAL A 1210 -62.84 10.35 85.78
C VAL A 1210 -64.30 9.88 85.77
N LEU A 1211 -64.54 8.69 85.25
CA LEU A 1211 -65.84 8.03 85.21
C LEU A 1211 -65.81 6.75 86.07
N LEU A 1212 -66.93 6.46 86.72
CA LEU A 1212 -67.16 5.24 87.47
C LEU A 1212 -68.22 4.42 86.73
N LEU A 1213 -67.82 3.26 86.19
CA LEU A 1213 -68.71 2.34 85.49
C LEU A 1213 -69.13 1.22 86.44
N LYS A 1214 -70.43 0.98 86.53
CA LYS A 1214 -71.03 -0.20 87.15
C LYS A 1214 -71.58 -1.07 86.02
N ILE A 1215 -71.00 -2.25 85.87
CA ILE A 1215 -71.23 -3.17 84.75
C ILE A 1215 -71.85 -4.44 85.32
N THR A 1216 -73.09 -4.72 84.94
CA THR A 1216 -73.84 -5.91 85.33
C THR A 1216 -73.69 -6.95 84.22
N THR A 1217 -73.30 -8.16 84.58
CA THR A 1217 -73.19 -9.31 83.69
C THR A 1217 -74.15 -10.41 84.13
N VAL A 1218 -74.18 -11.54 83.42
CA VAL A 1218 -74.91 -12.74 83.85
C VAL A 1218 -74.30 -13.42 85.09
N LYS A 1219 -73.07 -13.11 85.51
CA LYS A 1219 -72.43 -13.70 86.71
C LYS A 1219 -72.27 -12.73 87.89
N GLY A 1220 -72.39 -11.42 87.71
CA GLY A 1220 -72.28 -10.46 88.82
C GLY A 1220 -72.31 -8.98 88.42
N ILE A 1221 -72.02 -8.12 89.39
CA ILE A 1221 -71.87 -6.67 89.18
C ILE A 1221 -70.41 -6.29 89.44
N TYR A 1222 -69.80 -5.62 88.47
CA TYR A 1222 -68.41 -5.17 88.49
C TYR A 1222 -68.33 -3.65 88.44
N ASN A 1223 -67.57 -3.05 89.35
CA ASN A 1223 -67.25 -1.63 89.30
C ASN A 1223 -65.85 -1.42 88.67
N ARG A 1224 -65.73 -0.40 87.82
CA ARG A 1224 -64.49 -0.02 87.13
C ARG A 1224 -64.35 1.51 87.11
N LYS A 1225 -63.13 1.99 87.28
CA LYS A 1225 -62.78 3.41 87.16
C LYS A 1225 -62.04 3.63 85.84
N LEU A 1226 -62.51 4.57 85.03
CA LEU A 1226 -61.86 5.00 83.80
C LEU A 1226 -61.48 6.49 83.92
N VAL A 1227 -60.35 6.89 83.34
CA VAL A 1227 -60.03 8.30 83.10
C VAL A 1227 -60.30 8.55 81.63
N HIS A 1228 -61.31 9.38 81.31
CA HIS A 1228 -61.85 9.53 79.96
C HIS A 1228 -61.46 10.86 79.31
#